data_AF-A0A7S9D702-F1
#
_entry.id   AF-A0A7S9D702-F1
#
_cell.length_a   1.000
_cell.length_b   1.000
_cell.length_c   1.000
_cell.angle_alpha   90.00
_cell.angle_beta   90.00
_cell.angle_gamma   90.00
#
_symmetry.space_group_name_H-M   'P 1'
#
loop_
_entity.id
_entity.type
_entity.pdbx_description
1 polymer ?
#
loop_
_entity_poly.entity_id
_entity_poly.type
_entity_poly.pdbx_seq_one_letter_code
_entity_poly.pdbx_strand_id
1 'polypeptide(L)'
;MRALKFAGAAVGAVIIVIVLLLVIGIPSGFLTSTITSRVENATGYRLSIDGTTKISLWPTLNVTLNDITLQNPKDRSGITRLTIDRVQVDMSLSSAWSGSPKISEIVVTHPVLYQPLLRDRLPNADASPKPLAPDMDGATVDRFKIVDGEVAFARVRDRIDSRINAINADAVMGRDRTIKVAGTARIGEHPTKFDVKATTTAVEGQAIPVDFAIDMPDVLTAQLSGHAEMRLNGPIVLINGINGTLGDGAFSGWASVDIASKPLVKVDLDFQRLTIPKSKSPQDASGQPWSDAPIDVSQLNYVDAQIRISANEAVIGEARLAPLALDAKLAGGILKTGTTNLGAYGGQISGEMILDATSGAPSFAMHSDLVGVRALPLLQGVADFDRIDGKLQVKLALRSAGVSQRALMANMQGTAFINFQDGAIRGINVAQMIRSLTTSKLSGWQNSQQDSQQNSQEQSTDLSQLSASFRIDKGQAVTTDFNLVGPLVRITGTGTIALDTKMMGFRVEPKLVMTTEGQGRTSEPVGFGIPVMISGSWSQPQIYPDMAGMMDNPDAAYAKLREMGKGLFGPDGAGLGNMLSNLGSNFGQGGAAPGGGNALPQMQLPGPDSPLGQAIGTMIQQGLSGNPGTGIRSRSLPGTPTTPAPQASPPPPQNPPVAQQDSQPMNDVMRQLFNR
;
A
#
# COMPACT_ATOMS: atom_id res chain seq x y z
N MET A 1 -12.50 -26.14 11.60
CA MET A 1 -13.11 -27.44 11.96
C MET A 1 -12.47 -28.66 11.32
N ARG A 2 -11.95 -28.73 10.08
CA ARG A 2 -11.18 -29.93 9.68
C ARG A 2 -9.94 -30.11 10.57
N ALA A 3 -9.12 -29.08 10.75
CA ALA A 3 -8.04 -29.04 11.75
C ALA A 3 -8.52 -29.41 13.16
N LEU A 4 -9.62 -28.81 13.63
CA LEU A 4 -10.21 -29.11 14.95
C LEU A 4 -10.75 -30.54 15.05
N LYS A 5 -11.27 -31.10 13.95
CA LYS A 5 -11.73 -32.49 13.83
C LYS A 5 -10.55 -33.45 13.72
N PHE A 6 -9.44 -33.07 13.08
CA PHE A 6 -8.19 -33.83 13.04
C PHE A 6 -7.50 -33.82 14.40
N ALA A 7 -7.45 -32.67 15.08
CA ALA A 7 -6.96 -32.56 16.45
C ALA A 7 -7.87 -33.32 17.42
N GLY A 8 -9.19 -33.17 17.30
CA GLY A 8 -10.17 -33.94 18.07
C GLY A 8 -10.13 -35.44 17.76
N ALA A 9 -9.89 -35.82 16.51
CA ALA A 9 -9.67 -37.21 16.10
C ALA A 9 -8.32 -37.74 16.60
N ALA A 10 -7.26 -36.94 16.63
CA ALA A 10 -5.98 -37.32 17.18
C ALA A 10 -6.07 -37.52 18.70
N VAL A 11 -6.75 -36.62 19.40
CA VAL A 11 -7.06 -36.76 20.83
C VAL A 11 -7.93 -38.00 21.06
N GLY A 12 -9.03 -38.16 20.32
CA GLY A 12 -9.89 -39.34 20.41
C GLY A 12 -9.15 -40.63 20.09
N ALA A 13 -8.27 -40.64 19.09
CA ALA A 13 -7.42 -41.75 18.73
C ALA A 13 -6.49 -42.14 19.88
N VAL A 14 -5.81 -41.15 20.47
CA VAL A 14 -4.93 -41.34 21.63
C VAL A 14 -5.72 -41.88 22.82
N ILE A 15 -6.92 -41.35 23.10
CA ILE A 15 -7.79 -41.85 24.17
C ILE A 15 -8.17 -43.31 23.93
N ILE A 16 -8.57 -43.67 22.70
CA ILE A 16 -8.90 -45.05 22.33
C ILE A 16 -7.69 -45.97 22.49
N VAL A 17 -6.50 -45.54 22.07
CA VAL A 17 -5.24 -46.28 22.27
C VAL A 17 -5.03 -46.55 23.76
N ILE A 18 -5.22 -45.53 24.61
CA ILE A 18 -5.03 -45.66 26.05
C ILE A 18 -6.07 -46.58 26.69
N VAL A 19 -7.35 -46.44 26.35
CA VAL A 19 -8.41 -47.32 26.86
C VAL A 19 -8.13 -48.78 26.45
N LEU A 20 -7.69 -49.03 25.22
CA LEU A 20 -7.33 -50.37 24.76
C LEU A 20 -6.11 -50.93 25.51
N LEU A 21 -5.09 -50.10 25.79
CA LEU A 21 -3.93 -50.50 26.59
C LEU A 21 -4.34 -50.85 28.03
N LEU A 22 -5.27 -50.11 28.62
CA LEU A 22 -5.77 -50.35 29.98
C LEU A 22 -6.64 -51.60 30.09
N VAL A 23 -7.50 -51.87 29.11
CA VAL A 23 -8.39 -53.04 29.11
C VAL A 23 -7.62 -54.34 28.83
N ILE A 24 -6.57 -54.28 27.98
CA ILE A 24 -5.90 -55.49 27.48
C ILE A 24 -4.63 -55.82 28.27
N GLY A 25 -3.97 -54.85 28.94
CA GLY A 25 -2.92 -55.11 29.93
C GLY A 25 -1.62 -55.75 29.40
N ILE A 26 -1.27 -55.62 28.10
CA ILE A 26 -0.13 -56.34 27.49
C ILE A 26 0.81 -55.38 26.69
N PRO A 27 2.16 -55.58 26.71
CA PRO A 27 3.12 -54.71 26.03
C PRO A 27 3.09 -54.74 24.48
N SER A 28 3.08 -53.53 23.91
CA SER A 28 3.55 -52.94 22.62
C SER A 28 3.79 -53.76 21.32
N GLY A 29 3.65 -55.08 21.24
CA GLY A 29 3.96 -55.83 20.01
C GLY A 29 2.78 -56.19 19.09
N PHE A 30 1.55 -56.26 19.62
CA PHE A 30 0.50 -57.09 19.00
C PHE A 30 -0.85 -56.43 18.68
N LEU A 31 -1.00 -55.11 18.81
CA LEU A 31 -2.34 -54.48 18.71
C LEU A 31 -2.44 -53.25 17.82
N THR A 32 -1.52 -53.06 16.86
CA THR A 32 -1.67 -51.96 15.89
C THR A 32 -2.94 -52.10 15.06
N SER A 33 -3.31 -53.30 14.61
CA SER A 33 -4.52 -53.51 13.79
C SER A 33 -5.83 -53.22 14.54
N THR A 34 -5.97 -53.65 15.80
CA THR A 34 -7.18 -53.42 16.60
C THR A 34 -7.32 -51.94 17.00
N ILE A 35 -6.21 -51.31 17.36
CA ILE A 35 -6.17 -49.88 17.69
C ILE A 35 -6.49 -49.06 16.45
N THR A 36 -5.80 -49.30 15.33
CA THR A 36 -6.07 -48.59 14.07
C THR A 36 -7.51 -48.80 13.61
N SER A 37 -8.06 -50.01 13.68
CA SER A 37 -9.45 -50.28 13.28
C SER A 37 -10.46 -49.57 14.18
N ARG A 38 -10.24 -49.54 15.50
CA ARG A 38 -11.16 -48.87 16.44
C ARG A 38 -11.08 -47.34 16.32
N VAL A 39 -9.88 -46.81 16.09
CA VAL A 39 -9.68 -45.39 15.80
C VAL A 39 -10.27 -45.01 14.44
N GLU A 40 -10.13 -45.83 13.42
CA GLU A 40 -10.71 -45.60 12.09
C GLU A 40 -12.24 -45.66 12.15
N ASN A 41 -12.82 -46.60 12.89
CA ASN A 41 -14.27 -46.68 13.08
C ASN A 41 -14.83 -45.51 13.91
N ALA A 42 -14.11 -45.05 14.94
CA ALA A 42 -14.58 -43.99 15.83
C ALA A 42 -14.36 -42.58 15.27
N THR A 43 -13.23 -42.36 14.59
CA THR A 43 -12.81 -41.03 14.13
C THR A 43 -12.94 -40.84 12.61
N GLY A 44 -13.03 -41.94 11.84
CA GLY A 44 -12.99 -41.92 10.38
C GLY A 44 -11.60 -41.71 9.78
N TYR A 45 -10.53 -41.71 10.61
CA TYR A 45 -9.15 -41.48 10.18
C TYR A 45 -8.28 -42.71 10.46
N ARG A 46 -7.32 -42.94 9.56
CA ARG A 46 -6.32 -44.00 9.73
C ARG A 46 -5.18 -43.48 10.58
N LEU A 47 -4.93 -44.15 11.70
CA LEU A 47 -3.82 -43.88 12.61
C LEU A 47 -2.63 -44.78 12.28
N SER A 48 -1.46 -44.18 12.05
CA SER A 48 -0.16 -44.85 12.09
C SER A 48 0.61 -44.35 13.31
N ILE A 49 1.24 -45.27 14.03
CA ILE A 49 2.17 -44.97 15.11
C ILE A 49 3.49 -45.60 14.69
N ASP A 50 4.41 -44.78 14.21
CA ASP A 50 5.67 -45.26 13.64
C ASP A 50 6.79 -45.28 14.70
N GLY A 51 6.57 -44.62 15.84
CA GLY A 51 7.52 -44.47 16.93
C GLY A 51 7.29 -45.41 18.13
N THR A 52 8.04 -45.17 19.20
CA THR A 52 7.96 -45.98 20.44
C THR A 52 6.85 -45.49 21.38
N THR A 53 6.10 -46.43 21.95
CA THR A 53 5.13 -46.17 23.03
C THR A 53 5.79 -46.43 24.39
N LYS A 54 5.80 -45.42 25.27
CA LYS A 54 6.28 -45.55 26.65
C LYS A 54 5.12 -45.36 27.61
N ILE A 55 5.05 -46.23 28.61
CA ILE A 55 4.05 -46.16 29.68
C ILE A 55 4.80 -46.18 31.01
N SER A 56 4.58 -45.19 31.85
CA SER A 56 5.07 -45.17 33.23
C SER A 56 3.90 -45.10 34.20
N LEU A 57 3.97 -45.89 35.27
CA LEU A 57 2.83 -46.22 36.14
C LEU A 57 2.91 -45.60 37.54
N TRP A 58 3.93 -44.78 37.84
CA TRP A 58 4.14 -44.28 39.20
C TRP A 58 4.80 -42.89 39.20
N PRO A 59 4.33 -41.89 40.00
CA PRO A 59 3.14 -41.86 40.86
C PRO A 59 1.80 -41.59 40.14
N THR A 60 1.84 -41.13 38.88
CA THR A 60 0.67 -41.02 37.98
C THR A 60 0.89 -41.91 36.76
N LEU A 61 -0.20 -42.26 36.06
CA LEU A 61 -0.10 -42.94 34.78
C LEU A 61 0.25 -41.90 33.73
N ASN A 62 1.43 -42.05 33.11
CA ASN A 62 1.88 -41.26 31.98
C ASN A 62 2.04 -42.18 30.77
N VAL A 63 1.39 -41.80 29.67
CA VAL A 63 1.48 -42.49 28.39
C VAL A 63 2.09 -41.53 27.38
N THR A 64 3.23 -41.91 26.80
CA THR A 64 3.90 -41.14 25.76
C THR A 64 3.90 -41.94 24.46
N LEU A 65 3.35 -41.33 23.41
CA LEU A 65 3.30 -41.83 22.05
C LEU A 65 4.19 -40.93 21.19
N ASN A 66 5.08 -41.53 20.38
CA ASN A 66 5.94 -40.77 19.47
C ASN A 66 5.60 -41.10 18.01
N ASP A 67 5.83 -40.13 17.13
CA ASP A 67 5.70 -40.24 15.66
C ASP A 67 4.31 -40.75 15.24
N ILE A 68 3.29 -39.94 15.57
CA ILE A 68 1.90 -40.24 15.25
C ILE A 68 1.53 -39.57 13.94
N THR A 69 0.95 -40.33 13.01
CA THR A 69 0.40 -39.79 11.77
C THR A 69 -1.07 -40.15 11.64
N LEU A 70 -1.94 -39.14 11.49
CA LEU A 70 -3.35 -39.31 11.12
C LEU A 70 -3.55 -38.92 9.67
N GLN A 71 -4.16 -39.81 8.90
CA GLN A 71 -4.48 -39.59 7.49
C GLN A 71 -5.95 -39.87 7.21
N ASN A 72 -6.53 -39.13 6.28
CA ASN A 72 -7.89 -39.41 5.83
C ASN A 72 -7.86 -40.56 4.79
N PRO A 73 -8.45 -41.73 5.08
CA PRO A 73 -8.43 -42.88 4.16
C PRO A 73 -9.19 -42.61 2.84
N LYS A 74 -10.11 -41.62 2.83
CA LYS A 74 -10.84 -41.21 1.62
C LYS A 74 -10.06 -40.20 0.76
N ASP A 75 -8.97 -39.63 1.27
CA ASP A 75 -8.14 -38.68 0.53
C ASP A 75 -7.08 -39.43 -0.31
N ARG A 76 -7.40 -39.67 -1.59
CA ARG A 76 -6.48 -40.32 -2.53
C ARG A 76 -5.20 -39.52 -2.81
N SER A 77 -5.15 -38.23 -2.44
CA SER A 77 -3.97 -37.39 -2.67
C SER A 77 -2.90 -37.52 -1.58
N GLY A 78 -3.25 -38.01 -0.39
CA GLY A 78 -2.35 -38.10 0.76
C GLY A 78 -1.86 -36.76 1.31
N ILE A 79 -2.37 -35.63 0.79
CA ILE A 79 -1.90 -34.28 1.16
C ILE A 79 -2.49 -33.86 2.51
N THR A 80 -3.72 -34.29 2.82
CA THR A 80 -4.35 -33.98 4.11
C THR A 80 -3.90 -34.98 5.17
N ARG A 81 -2.83 -34.64 5.89
CA ARG A 81 -2.30 -35.44 7.00
C ARG A 81 -1.97 -34.57 8.20
N LEU A 82 -2.09 -35.14 9.38
CA LEU A 82 -1.62 -34.55 10.64
C LEU A 82 -0.48 -35.43 11.15
N THR A 83 0.71 -34.85 11.29
CA THR A 83 1.86 -35.52 11.91
C THR A 83 2.10 -34.91 13.28
N ILE A 84 2.47 -35.72 14.27
CA ILE A 84 2.72 -35.29 15.63
C ILE A 84 3.97 -36.01 16.13
N ASP A 85 4.99 -35.25 16.54
CA ASP A 85 6.23 -35.84 17.05
C ASP A 85 6.00 -36.59 18.36
N ARG A 86 5.23 -35.99 19.27
CA ARG A 86 4.98 -36.56 20.60
C ARG A 86 3.63 -36.16 21.16
N VAL A 87 2.91 -37.15 21.67
CA VAL A 87 1.74 -36.96 22.52
C VAL A 87 2.02 -37.57 23.89
N GLN A 88 1.90 -36.76 24.92
CA GLN A 88 1.97 -37.17 26.31
C GLN A 88 0.58 -37.04 26.94
N VAL A 89 0.14 -38.06 27.65
CA VAL A 89 -1.13 -38.07 28.38
C VAL A 89 -0.88 -38.43 29.83
N ASP A 90 -1.36 -37.58 30.72
CA ASP A 90 -1.25 -37.72 32.16
C ASP A 90 -2.61 -37.98 32.79
N MET A 91 -2.72 -39.04 33.59
CA MET A 91 -3.94 -39.36 34.35
C MET A 91 -3.64 -40.03 35.69
N SER A 92 -4.59 -39.94 36.61
CA SER A 92 -4.49 -40.65 37.89
C SER A 92 -4.80 -42.14 37.73
N LEU A 93 -4.15 -42.99 38.53
CA LEU A 93 -4.39 -44.44 38.52
C LEU A 93 -5.84 -44.81 38.86
N SER A 94 -6.49 -44.05 39.76
CA SER A 94 -7.89 -44.25 40.09
C SER A 94 -8.82 -43.94 38.91
N SER A 95 -8.51 -42.92 38.12
CA SER A 95 -9.24 -42.60 36.89
C SER A 95 -9.04 -43.65 35.80
N ALA A 96 -7.85 -44.25 35.69
CA ALA A 96 -7.61 -45.32 34.73
C ALA A 96 -8.48 -46.57 34.99
N TRP A 97 -8.87 -46.80 36.24
CA TRP A 97 -9.64 -47.99 36.66
C TRP A 97 -11.13 -47.72 36.87
N SER A 98 -11.58 -46.45 36.85
CA SER A 98 -12.97 -46.07 37.15
C SER A 98 -13.97 -46.32 36.02
N GLY A 99 -13.54 -46.88 34.89
CA GLY A 99 -14.38 -47.09 33.69
C GLY A 99 -14.78 -45.80 32.95
N SER A 100 -14.48 -44.63 33.52
CA SER A 100 -14.71 -43.29 32.96
C SER A 100 -13.41 -42.48 33.12
N PRO A 101 -12.44 -42.67 32.22
CA PRO A 101 -11.10 -42.16 32.43
C PRO A 101 -11.08 -40.62 32.41
N LYS A 102 -10.69 -40.04 33.54
CA LYS A 102 -10.44 -38.62 33.69
C LYS A 102 -8.97 -38.31 33.40
N ILE A 103 -8.75 -37.62 32.29
CA ILE A 103 -7.42 -37.25 31.80
C ILE A 103 -7.08 -35.87 32.35
N SER A 104 -5.99 -35.80 33.12
CA SER A 104 -5.56 -34.56 33.78
C SER A 104 -4.91 -33.60 32.78
N GLU A 105 -4.04 -34.11 31.90
CA GLU A 105 -3.35 -33.28 30.92
C GLU A 105 -3.04 -34.07 29.65
N ILE A 106 -3.17 -33.43 28.49
CA ILE A 106 -2.67 -33.91 27.21
C ILE A 106 -1.72 -32.87 26.65
N VAL A 107 -0.46 -33.25 26.38
CA VAL A 107 0.53 -32.39 25.76
C VAL A 107 0.88 -32.92 24.38
N VAL A 108 0.69 -32.09 23.36
CA VAL A 108 0.98 -32.38 21.96
C VAL A 108 2.17 -31.51 21.53
N THR A 109 3.29 -32.14 21.20
CA THR A 109 4.53 -31.45 20.79
C THR A 109 4.71 -31.58 19.28
N HIS A 110 5.00 -30.44 18.62
CA HIS A 110 5.15 -30.29 17.17
C HIS A 110 4.05 -30.96 16.33
N PRO A 111 2.76 -30.67 16.55
CA PRO A 111 1.73 -31.09 15.60
C PRO A 111 1.84 -30.27 14.30
N VAL A 112 2.05 -30.95 13.17
CA VAL A 112 2.08 -30.35 11.83
C VAL A 112 0.85 -30.80 11.04
N LEU A 113 -0.06 -29.87 10.77
CA LEU A 113 -1.22 -30.11 9.92
C LEU A 113 -0.93 -29.69 8.48
N TYR A 114 -0.94 -30.65 7.57
CA TYR A 114 -0.83 -30.37 6.13
C TYR A 114 -2.22 -30.20 5.55
N GLN A 115 -2.48 -29.02 4.98
CA GLN A 115 -3.76 -28.71 4.35
C GLN A 115 -3.56 -28.31 2.88
N PRO A 116 -4.24 -28.99 1.93
CA PRO A 116 -4.13 -28.62 0.52
C PRO A 116 -4.78 -27.27 0.27
N LEU A 117 -4.09 -26.44 -0.52
CA LEU A 117 -4.59 -25.16 -0.99
C LEU A 117 -5.43 -25.34 -2.26
N LEU A 118 -6.71 -24.98 -2.18
CA LEU A 118 -7.67 -25.04 -3.29
C LEU A 118 -7.88 -23.63 -3.87
N ARG A 119 -7.74 -23.49 -5.19
CA ARG A 119 -8.06 -22.23 -5.89
C ARG A 119 -9.55 -22.05 -6.13
N ASP A 120 -10.25 -23.16 -6.38
CA ASP A 120 -11.66 -23.18 -6.71
C ASP A 120 -12.50 -23.81 -5.60
N ARG A 121 -13.68 -23.24 -5.37
CA ARG A 121 -14.67 -23.81 -4.47
C ARG A 121 -15.35 -24.97 -5.19
N LEU A 122 -15.19 -26.18 -4.67
CA LEU A 122 -15.88 -27.36 -5.17
C LEU A 122 -17.39 -27.26 -4.80
N PRO A 123 -18.31 -27.22 -5.79
CA PRO A 123 -19.73 -27.37 -5.53
C PRO A 123 -19.98 -28.79 -5.02
N ASN A 124 -20.73 -28.95 -3.94
CA ASN A 124 -20.99 -30.26 -3.33
C ASN A 124 -19.69 -31.02 -3.00
N ALA A 125 -18.78 -30.38 -2.25
CA ALA A 125 -17.88 -31.17 -1.42
C ALA A 125 -18.77 -31.92 -0.42
N ASP A 126 -19.17 -33.14 -0.82
CA ASP A 126 -20.11 -34.00 -0.11
C ASP A 126 -19.86 -33.89 1.38
N ALA A 127 -20.96 -33.71 2.10
CA ALA A 127 -21.04 -33.63 3.55
C ALA A 127 -19.88 -34.45 4.15
N SER A 128 -18.81 -33.74 4.54
CA SER A 128 -17.73 -34.37 5.29
C SER A 128 -18.44 -35.08 6.43
N PRO A 129 -18.21 -36.39 6.64
CA PRO A 129 -19.06 -37.21 7.50
C PRO A 129 -19.36 -36.44 8.78
N LYS A 130 -20.66 -36.40 9.14
CA LYS A 130 -21.15 -35.78 10.38
C LYS A 130 -20.11 -36.09 11.45
N PRO A 131 -19.53 -35.08 12.13
CA PRO A 131 -18.49 -35.36 13.11
C PRO A 131 -19.10 -36.38 14.07
N LEU A 132 -18.62 -37.62 13.96
CA LEU A 132 -18.75 -38.58 15.02
C LEU A 132 -17.98 -37.88 16.12
N ALA A 133 -18.71 -37.23 17.04
CA ALA A 133 -18.14 -36.95 18.35
C ALA A 133 -17.58 -38.31 18.76
N PRO A 134 -16.25 -38.48 18.87
CA PRO A 134 -15.70 -39.76 19.26
C PRO A 134 -16.46 -40.14 20.53
N ASP A 135 -17.15 -41.27 20.52
CA ASP A 135 -17.81 -41.76 21.73
C ASP A 135 -16.68 -42.01 22.72
N MET A 136 -16.46 -41.04 23.59
CA MET A 136 -15.32 -41.03 24.49
C MET A 136 -15.57 -41.99 25.66
N ASP A 137 -16.63 -42.81 25.64
CA ASP A 137 -17.02 -43.73 26.71
C ASP A 137 -17.00 -43.04 28.10
N GLY A 138 -17.43 -41.76 28.15
CA GLY A 138 -17.44 -40.95 29.36
C GLY A 138 -16.09 -40.34 29.78
N ALA A 139 -15.03 -40.44 28.96
CA ALA A 139 -13.74 -39.82 29.23
C ALA A 139 -13.82 -38.28 29.20
N THR A 140 -13.06 -37.62 30.07
CA THR A 140 -12.99 -36.15 30.16
C THR A 140 -11.54 -35.69 30.18
N VAL A 141 -11.28 -34.50 29.63
CA VAL A 141 -9.93 -33.90 29.56
C VAL A 141 -9.96 -32.57 30.29
N ASP A 142 -9.17 -32.45 31.36
CA ASP A 142 -9.10 -31.24 32.19
C ASP A 142 -8.23 -30.15 31.51
N ARG A 143 -7.11 -30.53 30.88
CA ARG A 143 -6.17 -29.61 30.22
C ARG A 143 -5.59 -30.19 28.92
N PHE A 144 -5.45 -29.35 27.91
CA PHE A 144 -4.85 -29.70 26.63
C PHE A 144 -3.84 -28.63 26.20
N LYS A 145 -2.60 -29.04 25.95
CA LYS A 145 -1.49 -28.14 25.61
C LYS A 145 -0.90 -28.50 24.25
N ILE A 146 -0.75 -27.50 23.39
CA ILE A 146 0.00 -27.56 22.13
C ILE A 146 1.33 -26.84 22.35
N VAL A 147 2.43 -27.48 21.97
CA VAL A 147 3.77 -26.89 21.98
C VAL A 147 4.33 -26.92 20.57
N ASP A 148 4.69 -25.75 20.07
CA ASP A 148 5.31 -25.52 18.75
C ASP A 148 4.60 -26.20 17.57
N GLY A 149 3.29 -26.00 17.49
CA GLY A 149 2.48 -26.49 16.37
C GLY A 149 2.67 -25.70 15.08
N GLU A 150 2.41 -26.36 13.96
CA GLU A 150 2.49 -25.80 12.62
C GLU A 150 1.25 -26.16 11.79
N VAL A 151 0.77 -25.23 10.99
CA VAL A 151 -0.18 -25.49 9.92
C VAL A 151 0.49 -25.14 8.60
N ALA A 152 0.80 -26.17 7.82
CA ALA A 152 1.46 -26.06 6.52
C ALA A 152 0.42 -26.12 5.41
N PHE A 153 0.33 -25.03 4.66
CA PHE A 153 -0.49 -24.90 3.48
C PHE A 153 0.39 -25.09 2.25
N ALA A 154 0.36 -26.30 1.69
CA ALA A 154 1.25 -26.67 0.59
C ALA A 154 0.46 -26.86 -0.71
N ARG A 155 1.02 -26.33 -1.80
CA ARG A 155 0.63 -26.70 -3.16
C ARG A 155 1.87 -27.02 -3.98
N VAL A 156 2.15 -28.32 -4.15
CA VAL A 156 3.34 -28.85 -4.84
C VAL A 156 3.50 -28.27 -6.25
N ARG A 157 2.39 -28.07 -6.97
CA ARG A 157 2.41 -27.53 -8.34
C ARG A 157 2.85 -26.06 -8.42
N ASP A 158 2.53 -25.27 -7.40
CA ASP A 158 2.75 -23.82 -7.41
C ASP A 158 3.96 -23.41 -6.56
N ARG A 159 4.65 -24.37 -5.93
CA ARG A 159 5.74 -24.16 -4.95
C ARG A 159 5.38 -23.18 -3.82
N ILE A 160 4.09 -23.07 -3.52
CA ILE A 160 3.61 -22.23 -2.42
C ILE A 160 3.62 -23.07 -1.16
N ASP A 161 4.39 -22.60 -0.18
CA ASP A 161 4.49 -23.12 1.16
C ASP A 161 4.21 -21.95 2.11
N SER A 162 2.95 -21.84 2.53
CA SER A 162 2.56 -20.86 3.55
C SER A 162 2.37 -21.59 4.86
N ARG A 163 2.94 -21.07 5.94
CA ARG A 163 2.93 -21.73 7.25
C ARG A 163 2.44 -20.78 8.32
N ILE A 164 1.59 -21.29 9.21
CA ILE A 164 1.40 -20.69 10.54
C ILE A 164 2.26 -21.53 11.46
N ASN A 165 3.28 -20.95 12.07
CA ASN A 165 4.25 -21.66 12.91
C ASN A 165 4.26 -21.15 14.34
N ALA A 166 5.04 -21.80 15.20
CA ALA A 166 5.18 -21.47 16.62
C ALA A 166 3.84 -21.40 17.38
N ILE A 167 2.89 -22.28 17.03
CA ILE A 167 1.58 -22.33 17.68
C ILE A 167 1.76 -22.97 19.05
N ASN A 168 1.66 -22.16 20.10
CA ASN A 168 1.64 -22.61 21.48
C ASN A 168 0.27 -22.30 22.05
N ALA A 169 -0.46 -23.32 22.51
CA ALA A 169 -1.81 -23.14 23.05
C ALA A 169 -1.97 -23.93 24.34
N ASP A 170 -2.67 -23.37 25.31
CA ASP A 170 -3.03 -24.00 26.57
C ASP A 170 -4.53 -23.84 26.77
N ALA A 171 -5.25 -24.95 26.67
CA ALA A 171 -6.68 -25.04 26.82
C ALA A 171 -7.01 -25.74 28.15
N VAL A 172 -7.74 -25.06 29.02
CA VAL A 172 -8.16 -25.56 30.33
C VAL A 172 -9.69 -25.64 30.38
N MET A 173 -10.22 -26.79 30.79
CA MET A 173 -11.65 -27.02 30.98
C MET A 173 -12.04 -26.84 32.46
N GLY A 174 -12.88 -25.86 32.73
CA GLY A 174 -13.48 -25.61 34.04
C GLY A 174 -14.60 -26.60 34.37
N ARG A 175 -14.89 -26.75 35.67
CA ARG A 175 -15.99 -27.60 36.16
C ARG A 175 -17.38 -27.14 35.70
N ASP A 176 -17.49 -25.87 35.29
CA ASP A 176 -18.67 -25.20 34.76
C ASP A 176 -18.81 -25.32 33.23
N ARG A 177 -18.02 -26.20 32.59
CA ARG A 177 -17.94 -26.34 31.12
C ARG A 177 -17.45 -25.07 30.42
N THR A 178 -16.77 -24.18 31.13
CA THR A 178 -15.99 -23.12 30.49
C THR A 178 -14.69 -23.69 29.95
N ILE A 179 -14.33 -23.32 28.72
CA ILE A 179 -13.06 -23.66 28.09
C ILE A 179 -12.30 -22.34 27.96
N LYS A 180 -11.15 -22.24 28.62
CA LYS A 180 -10.22 -21.12 28.46
C LYS A 180 -9.06 -21.58 27.62
N VAL A 181 -8.78 -20.89 26.53
CA VAL A 181 -7.69 -21.18 25.60
C VAL A 181 -6.82 -19.94 25.50
N ALA A 182 -5.59 -20.02 25.99
CA ALA A 182 -4.62 -18.95 25.86
C ALA A 182 -3.40 -19.45 25.08
N GLY A 183 -2.78 -18.59 24.28
CA GLY A 183 -1.67 -19.03 23.45
C GLY A 183 -1.00 -17.94 22.64
N THR A 184 -0.01 -18.38 21.88
CA THR A 184 0.71 -17.59 20.89
C THR A 184 0.81 -18.36 19.57
N ALA A 185 0.95 -17.63 18.49
CA ALA A 185 1.21 -18.17 17.16
C ALA A 185 1.97 -17.12 16.34
N ARG A 186 2.51 -17.50 15.20
CA ARG A 186 3.10 -16.56 14.25
C ARG A 186 2.43 -16.75 12.89
N ILE A 187 1.71 -15.73 12.45
CA ILE A 187 0.93 -15.72 11.20
C ILE A 187 1.72 -14.93 10.17
N GLY A 188 2.33 -15.62 9.20
CA GLY A 188 3.35 -15.01 8.36
C GLY A 188 4.54 -14.58 9.22
N GLU A 189 4.89 -13.29 9.16
CA GLU A 189 5.94 -12.70 9.99
C GLU A 189 5.43 -12.09 11.30
N HIS A 190 4.12 -12.10 11.54
CA HIS A 190 3.52 -11.36 12.64
C HIS A 190 3.28 -12.24 13.87
N PRO A 191 3.89 -11.93 15.03
CA PRO A 191 3.59 -12.59 16.28
C PRO A 191 2.16 -12.24 16.71
N THR A 192 1.43 -13.26 17.17
CA THR A 192 0.03 -13.17 17.57
C THR A 192 -0.13 -13.83 18.93
N LYS A 193 -0.74 -13.12 19.88
CA LYS A 193 -1.18 -13.68 21.15
C LYS A 193 -2.70 -13.72 21.17
N PHE A 194 -3.28 -14.78 21.71
CA PHE A 194 -4.73 -14.94 21.80
C PHE A 194 -5.13 -15.50 23.16
N ASP A 195 -6.27 -15.05 23.64
CA ASP A 195 -7.00 -15.57 24.80
C ASP A 195 -8.46 -15.69 24.40
N VAL A 196 -9.04 -16.87 24.57
CA VAL A 196 -10.42 -17.18 24.18
C VAL A 196 -11.05 -17.95 25.32
N LYS A 197 -12.16 -17.44 25.83
CA LYS A 197 -12.98 -18.12 26.83
C LYS A 197 -14.34 -18.41 26.25
N ALA A 198 -14.67 -19.69 26.13
CA ALA A 198 -15.94 -20.16 25.59
C ALA A 198 -16.71 -20.93 26.66
N THR A 199 -18.04 -20.81 26.70
CA THR A 199 -18.88 -21.64 27.58
C THR A 199 -19.61 -22.68 26.73
N THR A 200 -19.13 -23.93 26.77
CA THR A 200 -19.68 -24.97 25.89
C THR A 200 -20.90 -25.64 26.52
N THR A 201 -21.98 -25.71 25.73
CA THR A 201 -23.07 -26.66 25.95
C THR A 201 -22.94 -27.69 24.84
N ALA A 202 -22.90 -28.98 25.17
CA ALA A 202 -22.54 -30.06 24.24
C ALA A 202 -23.61 -30.34 23.14
N VAL A 203 -24.36 -29.32 22.70
CA VAL A 203 -25.52 -29.43 21.82
C VAL A 203 -25.24 -28.72 20.49
N GLU A 204 -25.32 -29.47 19.39
CA GLU A 204 -25.14 -28.95 18.04
C GLU A 204 -26.17 -27.86 17.71
N GLY A 205 -25.71 -26.74 17.13
CA GLY A 205 -26.55 -25.61 16.78
C GLY A 205 -26.87 -24.63 17.92
N GLN A 206 -26.47 -24.88 19.17
CA GLN A 206 -26.65 -23.92 20.27
C GLN A 206 -25.62 -22.78 20.19
N ALA A 207 -25.99 -21.59 20.67
CA ALA A 207 -25.08 -20.47 20.79
C ALA A 207 -24.05 -20.73 21.90
N ILE A 208 -22.77 -20.56 21.56
CA ILE A 208 -21.63 -20.66 22.45
C ILE A 208 -21.15 -19.23 22.67
N PRO A 209 -21.37 -18.65 23.87
CA PRO A 209 -20.79 -17.36 24.20
C PRO A 209 -19.26 -17.50 24.24
N VAL A 210 -18.58 -16.59 23.56
CA VAL A 210 -17.14 -16.52 23.44
C VAL A 210 -16.67 -15.13 23.82
N ASP A 211 -15.89 -15.04 24.88
CA ASP A 211 -15.04 -13.89 25.16
C ASP A 211 -13.71 -14.11 24.43
N PHE A 212 -13.19 -13.08 23.76
CA PHE A 212 -11.91 -13.18 23.05
C PHE A 212 -11.05 -11.94 23.30
N ALA A 213 -9.74 -12.13 23.30
CA ALA A 213 -8.74 -11.10 23.27
C ALA A 213 -7.61 -11.55 22.35
N ILE A 214 -7.28 -10.73 21.34
CA ILE A 214 -6.28 -11.00 20.32
C ILE A 214 -5.34 -9.79 20.29
N ASP A 215 -4.04 -10.06 20.40
CA ASP A 215 -2.99 -9.06 20.35
C ASP A 215 -2.03 -9.39 19.20
N MET A 216 -1.86 -8.43 18.29
CA MET A 216 -1.03 -8.54 17.09
C MET A 216 -0.27 -7.22 16.92
N PRO A 217 0.81 -6.98 17.69
CA PRO A 217 1.43 -5.65 17.83
C PRO A 217 1.98 -5.06 16.53
N ASP A 218 2.32 -5.89 15.55
CA ASP A 218 2.82 -5.45 14.25
C ASP A 218 1.71 -5.05 13.26
N VAL A 219 0.46 -5.40 13.57
CA VAL A 219 -0.70 -5.25 12.66
C VAL A 219 -1.77 -4.36 13.27
N LEU A 220 -2.07 -4.55 14.55
CA LEU A 220 -3.06 -3.80 15.32
C LEU A 220 -2.35 -2.80 16.24
N THR A 221 -2.90 -1.59 16.35
CA THR A 221 -2.35 -0.58 17.29
C THR A 221 -2.62 -0.90 18.76
N ALA A 222 -3.56 -1.81 19.02
CA ALA A 222 -3.98 -2.19 20.36
C ALA A 222 -4.56 -3.61 20.34
N GLN A 223 -4.73 -4.19 21.53
CA GLN A 223 -5.42 -5.45 21.68
C GLN A 223 -6.88 -5.34 21.20
N LEU A 224 -7.30 -6.30 20.38
CA LEU A 224 -8.67 -6.53 19.98
C LEU A 224 -9.33 -7.41 21.03
N SER A 225 -10.36 -6.92 21.74
CA SER A 225 -11.07 -7.73 22.72
C SER A 225 -12.58 -7.56 22.58
N GLY A 226 -13.34 -8.57 22.95
CA GLY A 226 -14.78 -8.53 22.83
C GLY A 226 -15.49 -9.81 23.19
N HIS A 227 -16.78 -9.80 22.92
CA HIS A 227 -17.72 -10.88 23.14
C HIS A 227 -18.43 -11.21 21.82
N ALA A 228 -18.72 -12.48 21.61
CA ALA A 228 -19.46 -12.96 20.46
C ALA A 228 -20.24 -14.23 20.78
N GLU A 229 -21.27 -14.51 19.98
CA GLU A 229 -21.99 -15.77 20.02
C GLU A 229 -21.62 -16.62 18.81
N MET A 230 -20.94 -17.74 19.05
CA MET A 230 -20.58 -18.68 18.02
C MET A 230 -21.64 -19.78 17.90
N ARG A 231 -22.05 -20.08 16.66
CA ARG A 231 -22.92 -21.23 16.35
C ARG A 231 -22.25 -22.10 15.30
N LEU A 232 -22.26 -23.40 15.54
CA LEU A 232 -21.70 -24.40 14.64
C LEU A 232 -22.84 -25.07 13.88
N ASN A 233 -22.81 -24.99 12.54
CA ASN A 233 -23.77 -25.67 11.67
C ASN A 233 -23.01 -26.44 10.57
N GLY A 234 -22.70 -27.71 10.85
CA GLY A 234 -21.92 -28.55 9.93
C GLY A 234 -20.51 -27.99 9.67
N PRO A 235 -20.17 -27.57 8.43
CA PRO A 235 -18.88 -26.94 8.12
C PRO A 235 -18.88 -25.41 8.30
N ILE A 236 -20.03 -24.80 8.60
CA ILE A 236 -20.18 -23.35 8.73
C ILE A 236 -20.09 -22.96 10.21
N VAL A 237 -19.24 -21.97 10.48
CA VAL A 237 -19.19 -21.25 11.76
C VAL A 237 -19.89 -19.91 11.56
N LEU A 238 -20.95 -19.67 12.33
CA LEU A 238 -21.61 -18.37 12.40
C LEU A 238 -21.16 -17.68 13.69
N ILE A 239 -20.80 -16.40 13.60
CA ILE A 239 -20.34 -15.59 14.72
C ILE A 239 -21.21 -14.33 14.72
N ASN A 240 -22.18 -14.30 15.62
CA ASN A 240 -23.16 -13.23 15.71
C ASN A 240 -22.93 -12.39 16.96
N GLY A 241 -23.50 -11.18 16.96
CA GLY A 241 -23.46 -10.30 18.13
C GLY A 241 -22.05 -9.93 18.55
N ILE A 242 -21.10 -9.86 17.61
CA ILE A 242 -19.74 -9.44 17.88
C ILE A 242 -19.83 -8.02 18.43
N ASN A 243 -19.26 -7.79 19.60
CA ASN A 243 -19.12 -6.48 20.21
C ASN A 243 -17.80 -6.43 20.97
N GLY A 244 -17.12 -5.28 20.97
CA GLY A 244 -15.81 -5.21 21.59
C GLY A 244 -15.12 -3.87 21.42
N THR A 245 -13.83 -3.85 21.71
CA THR A 245 -12.96 -2.68 21.58
C THR A 245 -11.68 -3.02 20.82
N LEU A 246 -11.23 -2.09 19.99
CA LEU A 246 -9.91 -2.06 19.38
C LEU A 246 -9.27 -0.70 19.75
N GLY A 247 -8.39 -0.71 20.75
CA GLY A 247 -7.85 0.53 21.31
C GLY A 247 -8.92 1.35 22.02
N ASP A 248 -9.13 2.59 21.59
CA ASP A 248 -10.16 3.50 22.10
C ASP A 248 -11.50 3.41 21.35
N GLY A 249 -11.57 2.63 20.26
CA GLY A 249 -12.77 2.47 19.44
C GLY A 249 -13.57 1.22 19.79
N ALA A 250 -14.84 1.40 20.15
CA ALA A 250 -15.78 0.28 20.22
C ALA A 250 -16.18 -0.19 18.81
N PHE A 251 -16.49 -1.47 18.67
CA PHE A 251 -16.97 -2.05 17.41
C PHE A 251 -18.06 -3.07 17.63
N SER A 252 -18.86 -3.32 16.59
CA SER A 252 -19.90 -4.35 16.58
C SER A 252 -20.03 -5.00 15.21
N GLY A 253 -20.66 -6.18 15.14
CA GLY A 253 -20.96 -6.80 13.84
C GLY A 253 -21.20 -8.30 13.89
N TRP A 254 -20.90 -8.95 12.76
CA TRP A 254 -21.02 -10.39 12.60
C TRP A 254 -19.99 -10.94 11.62
N ALA A 255 -19.72 -12.22 11.72
CA ALA A 255 -18.87 -12.95 10.80
C ALA A 255 -19.41 -14.35 10.53
N SER A 256 -19.05 -14.92 9.39
CA SER A 256 -19.29 -16.32 9.09
C SER A 256 -18.10 -16.89 8.33
N VAL A 257 -17.80 -18.16 8.60
CA VAL A 257 -16.71 -18.88 7.95
C VAL A 257 -17.24 -20.23 7.50
N ASP A 258 -17.26 -20.46 6.19
CA ASP A 258 -17.54 -21.77 5.59
C ASP A 258 -16.23 -22.40 5.10
N ILE A 259 -15.91 -23.56 5.64
CA ILE A 259 -14.68 -24.32 5.39
C ILE A 259 -14.95 -25.70 4.78
N ALA A 260 -16.08 -25.88 4.09
CA ALA A 260 -16.40 -27.15 3.42
C ALA A 260 -15.38 -27.52 2.33
N SER A 261 -14.86 -26.52 1.60
CA SER A 261 -13.82 -26.66 0.59
C SER A 261 -12.82 -25.50 0.66
N LYS A 262 -12.82 -24.59 -0.33
CA LYS A 262 -12.10 -23.32 -0.24
C LYS A 262 -12.80 -22.44 0.81
N PRO A 263 -12.06 -21.90 1.81
CA PRO A 263 -12.66 -21.06 2.84
C PRO A 263 -13.39 -19.86 2.24
N LEU A 264 -14.65 -19.67 2.65
CA LEU A 264 -15.42 -18.46 2.37
C LEU A 264 -15.64 -17.73 3.68
N VAL A 265 -15.05 -16.55 3.80
CA VAL A 265 -15.19 -15.67 4.95
C VAL A 265 -16.17 -14.55 4.60
N LYS A 266 -17.17 -14.31 5.45
CA LYS A 266 -18.00 -13.11 5.37
C LYS A 266 -17.90 -12.35 6.67
N VAL A 267 -17.68 -11.05 6.59
CA VAL A 267 -17.48 -10.18 7.75
C VAL A 267 -18.20 -8.86 7.49
N ASP A 268 -18.94 -8.39 8.48
CA ASP A 268 -19.54 -7.06 8.51
C ASP A 268 -19.26 -6.48 9.90
N LEU A 269 -18.42 -5.44 9.95
CA LEU A 269 -17.98 -4.80 11.18
C LEU A 269 -18.17 -3.29 11.09
N ASP A 270 -18.77 -2.74 12.13
CA ASP A 270 -18.99 -1.31 12.34
C ASP A 270 -18.17 -0.82 13.52
N PHE A 271 -17.34 0.19 13.29
CA PHE A 271 -16.43 0.77 14.29
C PHE A 271 -16.85 2.20 14.64
N GLN A 272 -16.78 2.57 15.92
CA GLN A 272 -16.84 3.98 16.29
C GLN A 272 -15.57 4.73 15.87
N ARG A 273 -14.42 4.10 16.11
CA ARG A 273 -13.11 4.57 15.69
C ARG A 273 -12.26 3.39 15.26
N LEU A 274 -11.61 3.49 14.10
CA LEU A 274 -10.72 2.47 13.58
C LEU A 274 -9.32 3.05 13.39
N THR A 275 -8.35 2.60 14.18
CA THR A 275 -6.95 3.03 14.04
C THR A 275 -6.12 1.91 13.44
N ILE A 276 -5.47 2.16 12.30
CA ILE A 276 -4.60 1.22 11.60
C ILE A 276 -3.21 1.83 11.53
N PRO A 277 -2.15 1.13 12.02
CA PRO A 277 -0.80 1.65 11.90
C PRO A 277 -0.38 1.67 10.43
N LYS A 278 0.42 2.66 10.04
CA LYS A 278 1.08 2.63 8.73
C LYS A 278 2.06 1.45 8.74
N SER A 279 1.90 0.51 7.81
CA SER A 279 2.86 -0.58 7.64
C SER A 279 4.25 0.03 7.45
N LYS A 280 5.22 -0.38 8.26
CA LYS A 280 6.63 0.02 8.06
C LYS A 280 7.07 -0.57 6.72
N SER A 281 7.12 0.24 5.67
CA SER A 281 7.81 -0.15 4.44
C SER A 281 9.24 -0.54 4.81
N PRO A 282 9.80 -1.64 4.27
CA PRO A 282 11.22 -1.93 4.40
C PRO A 282 11.98 -0.67 4.00
N GLN A 283 12.72 -0.15 4.97
CA GLN A 283 13.39 1.13 4.98
C GLN A 283 13.88 1.56 3.58
N ASP A 284 13.50 2.77 3.15
CA ASP A 284 14.02 3.50 1.99
C ASP A 284 15.51 3.84 2.18
N ALA A 285 16.34 2.82 2.40
CA ALA A 285 17.77 2.95 2.67
C ALA A 285 18.58 3.27 1.40
N SER A 286 17.96 3.24 0.21
CA SER A 286 18.66 3.38 -1.07
C SER A 286 18.42 4.68 -1.82
N GLY A 287 17.60 5.62 -1.30
CA GLY A 287 17.24 6.83 -2.05
C GLY A 287 16.52 6.54 -3.38
N GLN A 288 16.07 5.30 -3.61
CA GLN A 288 15.31 4.91 -4.78
C GLN A 288 13.84 5.33 -4.62
N PRO A 289 13.17 5.79 -5.70
CA PRO A 289 11.83 6.35 -5.56
C PRO A 289 10.74 5.33 -5.23
N TRP A 290 10.93 4.06 -5.62
CA TRP A 290 9.97 2.97 -5.43
C TRP A 290 10.69 1.66 -5.09
N SER A 291 10.05 0.83 -4.27
CA SER A 291 10.61 -0.45 -3.83
C SER A 291 10.60 -1.53 -4.94
N ASP A 292 11.65 -2.35 -4.91
CA ASP A 292 11.80 -3.58 -5.69
C ASP A 292 11.46 -4.86 -4.95
N ALA A 293 11.04 -4.74 -3.69
CA ALA A 293 10.55 -5.88 -2.94
C ALA A 293 9.38 -6.53 -3.69
N PRO A 294 9.41 -7.86 -3.88
CA PRO A 294 8.31 -8.59 -4.49
C PRO A 294 7.01 -8.39 -3.70
N ILE A 295 5.94 -8.03 -4.40
CA ILE A 295 4.59 -7.96 -3.86
C ILE A 295 4.00 -9.37 -3.93
N ASP A 296 3.92 -10.05 -2.78
CA ASP A 296 3.32 -11.37 -2.70
C ASP A 296 1.81 -11.29 -2.43
N VAL A 297 1.01 -11.58 -3.47
CA VAL A 297 -0.45 -11.69 -3.40
C VAL A 297 -0.93 -13.13 -3.57
N SER A 298 -0.01 -14.10 -3.57
CA SER A 298 -0.33 -15.50 -3.89
C SER A 298 -1.40 -16.07 -2.95
N GLN A 299 -1.40 -15.64 -1.69
CA GLN A 299 -2.34 -16.05 -0.64
C GLN A 299 -3.81 -15.73 -0.98
N LEU A 300 -4.07 -14.69 -1.78
CA LEU A 300 -5.43 -14.29 -2.18
C LEU A 300 -6.13 -15.35 -3.05
N ASN A 301 -5.37 -16.27 -3.65
CA ASN A 301 -5.95 -17.36 -4.44
C ASN A 301 -6.63 -18.43 -3.60
N TYR A 302 -6.44 -18.44 -2.28
CA TYR A 302 -6.78 -19.59 -1.42
C TYR A 302 -7.89 -19.36 -0.41
N VAL A 303 -8.39 -18.14 -0.34
CA VAL A 303 -9.56 -17.77 0.45
C VAL A 303 -10.47 -16.93 -0.44
N ASP A 304 -11.77 -17.14 -0.31
CA ASP A 304 -12.76 -16.21 -0.82
C ASP A 304 -13.29 -15.40 0.37
N ALA A 305 -13.55 -14.10 0.16
CA ALA A 305 -13.97 -13.21 1.23
C ALA A 305 -15.02 -12.20 0.77
N GLN A 306 -15.94 -11.83 1.67
CA GLN A 306 -16.85 -10.69 1.53
C GLN A 306 -16.75 -9.89 2.82
N ILE A 307 -16.15 -8.71 2.75
CA ILE A 307 -15.82 -7.89 3.91
C ILE A 307 -16.51 -6.55 3.74
N ARG A 308 -17.22 -6.12 4.78
CA ARG A 308 -17.80 -4.79 4.91
C ARG A 308 -17.26 -4.18 6.19
N ILE A 309 -16.64 -3.02 6.07
CA ILE A 309 -16.09 -2.29 7.21
C ILE A 309 -16.63 -0.86 7.15
N SER A 310 -17.34 -0.44 8.20
CA SER A 310 -17.73 0.95 8.40
C SER A 310 -17.04 1.52 9.64
N ALA A 311 -16.76 2.82 9.61
CA ALA A 311 -16.35 3.54 10.80
C ALA A 311 -16.86 4.99 10.80
N ASN A 312 -17.22 5.52 11.97
CA ASN A 312 -17.51 6.96 12.09
C ASN A 312 -16.25 7.80 11.86
N GLU A 313 -15.11 7.32 12.37
CA GLU A 313 -13.78 7.88 12.14
C GLU A 313 -12.78 6.73 11.92
N ALA A 314 -11.92 6.86 10.90
CA ALA A 314 -10.80 5.97 10.68
C ALA A 314 -9.50 6.76 10.57
N VAL A 315 -8.46 6.30 11.26
CA VAL A 315 -7.13 6.88 11.27
C VAL A 315 -6.15 5.84 10.72
N ILE A 316 -5.63 6.08 9.52
CA ILE A 316 -4.70 5.16 8.84
C ILE A 316 -3.35 5.88 8.72
N GLY A 317 -2.41 5.52 9.60
CA GLY A 317 -1.19 6.32 9.77
C GLY A 317 -1.53 7.74 10.22
N GLU A 318 -1.28 8.72 9.35
CA GLU A 318 -1.60 10.15 9.59
C GLU A 318 -2.89 10.59 8.88
N ALA A 319 -3.43 9.75 7.99
CA ALA A 319 -4.64 10.06 7.24
C ALA A 319 -5.87 9.90 8.13
N ARG A 320 -6.74 10.92 8.15
CA ARG A 320 -8.02 10.90 8.87
C ARG A 320 -9.18 10.87 7.88
N LEU A 321 -10.02 9.84 8.01
CA LEU A 321 -11.17 9.58 7.15
C LEU A 321 -12.44 9.55 8.03
N ALA A 322 -13.48 10.29 7.66
CA ALA A 322 -14.72 10.35 8.42
C ALA A 322 -15.89 10.80 7.53
N PRO A 323 -16.92 9.98 7.28
CA PRO A 323 -17.02 8.56 7.65
C PRO A 323 -16.19 7.65 6.73
N LEU A 324 -15.92 6.42 7.18
CA LEU A 324 -15.37 5.33 6.38
C LEU A 324 -16.48 4.31 6.07
N ALA A 325 -16.59 3.92 4.80
CA ALA A 325 -17.38 2.77 4.38
C ALA A 325 -16.63 2.04 3.26
N LEU A 326 -16.19 0.81 3.53
CA LEU A 326 -15.40 -0.01 2.62
C LEU A 326 -16.09 -1.35 2.39
N ASP A 327 -16.31 -1.70 1.14
CA ASP A 327 -16.75 -3.03 0.72
C ASP A 327 -15.60 -3.72 -0.03
N ALA A 328 -15.32 -4.97 0.30
CA ALA A 328 -14.31 -5.79 -0.35
C ALA A 328 -14.83 -7.20 -0.64
N LYS A 329 -14.58 -7.68 -1.85
CA LYS A 329 -14.97 -9.01 -2.33
C LYS A 329 -13.76 -9.68 -2.98
N LEU A 330 -13.29 -10.76 -2.37
CA LEU A 330 -12.27 -11.63 -2.91
C LEU A 330 -12.93 -12.92 -3.41
N ALA A 331 -12.77 -13.22 -4.69
CA ALA A 331 -13.25 -14.46 -5.28
C ALA A 331 -12.23 -14.97 -6.31
N GLY A 332 -11.75 -16.19 -6.11
CA GLY A 332 -10.87 -16.85 -7.09
C GLY A 332 -9.57 -16.09 -7.39
N GLY A 333 -9.00 -15.37 -6.40
CA GLY A 333 -7.80 -14.55 -6.59
C GLY A 333 -8.04 -13.15 -7.16
N ILE A 334 -9.29 -12.76 -7.41
CA ILE A 334 -9.67 -11.40 -7.80
C ILE A 334 -10.26 -10.67 -6.60
N LEU A 335 -9.56 -9.65 -6.10
CA LEU A 335 -10.01 -8.76 -5.04
C LEU A 335 -10.63 -7.51 -5.67
N LYS A 336 -11.92 -7.28 -5.43
CA LYS A 336 -12.60 -6.02 -5.75
C LYS A 336 -12.88 -5.26 -4.46
N THR A 337 -12.44 -4.02 -4.36
CA THR A 337 -12.72 -3.14 -3.23
C THR A 337 -13.39 -1.87 -3.72
N GLY A 338 -14.32 -1.32 -2.96
CA GLY A 338 -15.01 -0.10 -3.34
C GLY A 338 -15.46 0.72 -2.14
N THR A 339 -15.67 2.00 -2.41
CA THR A 339 -16.31 2.95 -1.49
C THR A 339 -17.12 3.97 -2.28
N THR A 340 -18.29 4.32 -1.76
CA THR A 340 -19.19 5.29 -2.41
C THR A 340 -19.19 6.65 -1.71
N ASN A 341 -18.88 6.69 -0.41
CA ASN A 341 -18.98 7.90 0.40
C ASN A 341 -17.97 7.88 1.55
N LEU A 342 -16.68 7.90 1.21
CA LEU A 342 -15.59 8.02 2.16
C LEU A 342 -15.31 9.51 2.35
N GLY A 343 -15.48 10.02 3.58
CA GLY A 343 -15.22 11.42 3.88
C GLY A 343 -13.74 11.67 4.19
N ALA A 344 -13.16 12.73 3.61
CA ALA A 344 -11.78 13.11 3.85
C ALA A 344 -11.62 14.63 3.82
N TYR A 345 -11.13 15.23 4.91
CA TYR A 345 -10.78 16.65 5.01
C TYR A 345 -11.85 17.61 4.47
N GLY A 346 -13.12 17.37 4.82
CA GLY A 346 -14.26 18.20 4.40
C GLY A 346 -14.83 17.89 3.01
N GLY A 347 -14.23 16.97 2.26
CA GLY A 347 -14.71 16.48 0.97
C GLY A 347 -15.09 15.00 0.99
N GLN A 348 -15.40 14.47 -0.19
CA GLN A 348 -15.82 13.10 -0.40
C GLN A 348 -14.92 12.40 -1.42
N ILE A 349 -14.72 11.10 -1.20
CA ILE A 349 -14.00 10.18 -2.06
C ILE A 349 -14.94 9.02 -2.39
N SER A 350 -15.04 8.71 -3.68
CA SER A 350 -15.64 7.48 -4.18
C SER A 350 -14.66 6.78 -5.11
N GLY A 351 -14.79 5.47 -5.23
CA GLY A 351 -13.93 4.72 -6.12
C GLY A 351 -14.02 3.21 -5.97
N GLU A 352 -13.42 2.53 -6.93
CA GLU A 352 -13.24 1.10 -6.97
C GLU A 352 -11.79 0.75 -7.31
N MET A 353 -11.31 -0.35 -6.75
CA MET A 353 -10.03 -0.95 -7.09
C MET A 353 -10.23 -2.44 -7.31
N ILE A 354 -9.59 -2.97 -8.34
CA ILE A 354 -9.54 -4.39 -8.67
C ILE A 354 -8.09 -4.82 -8.66
N LEU A 355 -7.77 -5.82 -7.86
CA LEU A 355 -6.51 -6.55 -7.86
C LEU A 355 -6.77 -7.96 -8.40
N ASP A 356 -6.10 -8.32 -9.49
CA ASP A 356 -6.08 -9.67 -10.03
C ASP A 356 -4.75 -10.34 -9.65
N ALA A 357 -4.84 -11.34 -8.76
CA ALA A 357 -3.73 -12.16 -8.29
C ALA A 357 -3.71 -13.56 -8.92
N THR A 358 -4.48 -13.81 -10.00
CA THR A 358 -4.62 -15.14 -10.61
C THR A 358 -3.36 -15.62 -11.34
N SER A 359 -2.53 -14.66 -11.77
CA SER A 359 -1.28 -14.87 -12.50
C SER A 359 -0.03 -14.62 -11.63
N GLY A 360 1.16 -14.92 -12.16
CA GLY A 360 2.43 -14.65 -11.47
C GLY A 360 2.82 -13.16 -11.38
N ALA A 361 2.18 -12.28 -12.15
CA ALA A 361 2.33 -10.83 -12.07
C ALA A 361 0.96 -10.20 -11.75
N PRO A 362 0.76 -9.61 -10.56
CA PRO A 362 -0.52 -9.04 -10.23
C PRO A 362 -0.84 -7.83 -11.11
N SER A 363 -2.11 -7.72 -11.48
CA SER A 363 -2.63 -6.55 -12.20
C SER A 363 -3.61 -5.78 -11.34
N PHE A 364 -3.61 -4.46 -11.51
CA PHE A 364 -4.40 -3.51 -10.74
C PHE A 364 -5.18 -2.62 -11.68
N ALA A 365 -6.44 -2.36 -11.36
CA ALA A 365 -7.25 -1.34 -12.00
C ALA A 365 -7.91 -0.48 -10.91
N MET A 366 -7.95 0.83 -11.10
CA MET A 366 -8.52 1.77 -10.14
C MET A 366 -9.32 2.85 -10.86
N HIS A 367 -10.53 3.10 -10.38
CA HIS A 367 -11.30 4.29 -10.70
C HIS A 367 -11.57 5.05 -9.40
N SER A 368 -11.34 6.36 -9.38
CA SER A 368 -11.64 7.15 -8.18
C SER A 368 -12.00 8.58 -8.54
N ASP A 369 -13.01 9.10 -7.85
CA ASP A 369 -13.43 10.49 -7.89
C ASP A 369 -13.28 11.09 -6.49
N LEU A 370 -12.60 12.24 -6.42
CA LEU A 370 -12.50 13.06 -5.21
C LEU A 370 -13.19 14.39 -5.49
N VAL A 371 -14.00 14.86 -4.55
CA VAL A 371 -14.72 16.14 -4.68
C VAL A 371 -14.61 16.94 -3.39
N GLY A 372 -14.02 18.14 -3.49
CA GLY A 372 -13.99 19.12 -2.41
C GLY A 372 -13.04 18.77 -1.25
N VAL A 373 -12.15 17.79 -1.42
CA VAL A 373 -11.21 17.34 -0.39
C VAL A 373 -10.13 18.41 -0.19
N ARG A 374 -9.77 18.78 1.04
CA ARG A 374 -8.64 19.71 1.23
C ARG A 374 -7.32 19.06 0.84
N ALA A 375 -6.62 19.64 -0.12
CA ALA A 375 -5.41 19.06 -0.73
C ALA A 375 -4.25 18.91 0.27
N LEU A 376 -3.93 19.97 1.02
CA LEU A 376 -2.74 20.00 1.87
C LEU A 376 -2.68 18.83 2.87
N PRO A 377 -3.68 18.62 3.75
CA PRO A 377 -3.60 17.54 4.73
C PRO A 377 -3.72 16.15 4.09
N LEU A 378 -4.40 16.01 2.94
CA LEU A 378 -4.43 14.77 2.18
C LEU A 378 -3.04 14.43 1.64
N LEU A 379 -2.43 15.35 0.91
CA LEU A 379 -1.13 15.15 0.23
C LEU A 379 0.00 14.96 1.25
N GLN A 380 -0.05 15.63 2.40
CA GLN A 380 0.86 15.37 3.51
C GLN A 380 0.71 13.93 4.03
N GLY A 381 -0.52 13.51 4.35
CA GLY A 381 -0.77 12.19 4.95
C GLY A 381 -0.48 11.00 4.02
N VAL A 382 -0.63 11.17 2.70
CA VAL A 382 -0.50 10.06 1.74
C VAL A 382 0.76 10.10 0.86
N ALA A 383 1.31 11.28 0.58
CA ALA A 383 2.37 11.48 -0.41
C ALA A 383 3.56 12.30 0.10
N ASP A 384 3.58 12.69 1.39
CA ASP A 384 4.62 13.53 1.99
C ASP A 384 4.88 14.83 1.18
N PHE A 385 3.78 15.45 0.73
CA PHE A 385 3.81 16.64 -0.13
C PHE A 385 2.99 17.79 0.48
N ASP A 386 3.62 18.94 0.70
CA ASP A 386 3.06 20.05 1.48
C ASP A 386 3.03 21.41 0.75
N ARG A 387 3.29 21.41 -0.56
CA ARG A 387 3.48 22.62 -1.37
C ARG A 387 2.20 23.18 -1.98
N ILE A 388 1.10 22.43 -2.01
CA ILE A 388 -0.15 22.86 -2.63
C ILE A 388 -1.28 22.73 -1.63
N ASP A 389 -2.05 23.80 -1.49
CA ASP A 389 -3.26 23.85 -0.68
C ASP A 389 -4.45 24.33 -1.54
N GLY A 390 -5.66 23.90 -1.21
CA GLY A 390 -6.87 24.18 -1.98
C GLY A 390 -7.93 23.07 -1.89
N LYS A 391 -9.13 23.32 -2.44
CA LYS A 391 -10.16 22.30 -2.63
C LYS A 391 -9.81 21.45 -3.85
N LEU A 392 -9.58 20.17 -3.62
CA LEU A 392 -9.17 19.20 -4.63
C LEU A 392 -10.39 18.53 -5.26
N GLN A 393 -10.38 18.46 -6.59
CA GLN A 393 -11.19 17.56 -7.38
C GLN A 393 -10.27 16.70 -8.22
N VAL A 394 -10.46 15.39 -8.19
CA VAL A 394 -9.64 14.44 -8.94
C VAL A 394 -10.54 13.40 -9.59
N LYS A 395 -10.20 13.00 -10.81
CA LYS A 395 -10.75 11.81 -11.47
C LYS A 395 -9.62 10.93 -11.96
N LEU A 396 -9.58 9.68 -11.53
CA LEU A 396 -8.56 8.70 -11.90
C LEU A 396 -9.21 7.52 -12.61
N ALA A 397 -8.58 7.06 -13.68
CA ALA A 397 -8.88 5.78 -14.32
C ALA A 397 -7.53 5.15 -14.71
N LEU A 398 -6.99 4.32 -13.82
CA LEU A 398 -5.62 3.81 -13.89
C LEU A 398 -5.61 2.29 -13.97
N ARG A 399 -4.64 1.74 -14.70
CA ARG A 399 -4.34 0.31 -14.74
C ARG A 399 -2.83 0.10 -14.69
N SER A 400 -2.39 -1.00 -14.11
CA SER A 400 -0.99 -1.39 -14.11
C SER A 400 -0.84 -2.89 -13.85
N ALA A 401 0.33 -3.45 -14.14
CA ALA A 401 0.71 -4.81 -13.77
C ALA A 401 2.20 -4.90 -13.43
N GLY A 402 2.56 -5.68 -12.42
CA GLY A 402 3.95 -5.79 -12.00
C GLY A 402 4.13 -6.49 -10.65
N VAL A 403 5.31 -7.09 -10.45
CA VAL A 403 5.64 -7.83 -9.22
C VAL A 403 6.27 -6.96 -8.12
N SER A 404 6.51 -5.68 -8.37
CA SER A 404 7.07 -4.73 -7.39
C SER A 404 6.45 -3.34 -7.55
N GLN A 405 6.62 -2.45 -6.57
CA GLN A 405 6.10 -1.07 -6.66
C GLN A 405 6.70 -0.34 -7.86
N ARG A 406 8.01 -0.48 -8.09
CA ARG A 406 8.68 0.11 -9.27
C ARG A 406 8.07 -0.40 -10.58
N ALA A 407 7.81 -1.69 -10.71
CA ALA A 407 7.19 -2.26 -11.90
C ALA A 407 5.75 -1.72 -12.11
N LEU A 408 4.98 -1.55 -11.04
CA LEU A 408 3.64 -0.96 -11.12
C LEU A 408 3.67 0.49 -11.58
N MET A 409 4.64 1.29 -11.12
CA MET A 409 4.75 2.69 -11.56
C MET A 409 5.22 2.79 -13.02
N ALA A 410 6.19 1.95 -13.41
CA ALA A 410 6.71 1.91 -14.78
C ALA A 410 5.71 1.37 -15.81
N ASN A 411 4.76 0.52 -15.42
CA ASN A 411 3.75 -0.04 -16.31
C ASN A 411 2.38 0.64 -16.18
N MET A 412 2.30 1.75 -15.44
CA MET A 412 1.04 2.45 -15.24
C MET A 412 0.52 3.06 -16.54
N GLN A 413 -0.79 2.95 -16.76
CA GLN A 413 -1.48 3.48 -17.93
C GLN A 413 -2.88 3.98 -17.56
N GLY A 414 -3.41 4.94 -18.32
CA GLY A 414 -4.76 5.46 -18.12
C GLY A 414 -4.85 6.98 -18.18
N THR A 415 -5.76 7.54 -17.41
CA THR A 415 -6.00 8.99 -17.37
C THR A 415 -6.14 9.51 -15.95
N ALA A 416 -5.68 10.74 -15.74
CA ALA A 416 -5.90 11.48 -14.50
C ALA A 416 -6.34 12.91 -14.82
N PHE A 417 -7.38 13.39 -14.15
CA PHE A 417 -7.78 14.79 -14.16
C PHE A 417 -7.63 15.34 -12.75
N ILE A 418 -7.02 16.51 -12.62
CA ILE A 418 -6.77 17.16 -11.34
C ILE A 418 -7.21 18.62 -11.45
N ASN A 419 -7.93 19.10 -10.45
CA ASN A 419 -8.38 20.48 -10.35
C ASN A 419 -8.33 20.95 -8.88
N PHE A 420 -7.55 21.98 -8.61
CA PHE A 420 -7.50 22.67 -7.33
C PHE A 420 -8.25 23.98 -7.47
N GLN A 421 -9.08 24.32 -6.49
CA GLN A 421 -9.81 25.59 -6.42
C GLN A 421 -9.58 26.27 -5.08
N ASP A 422 -9.66 27.60 -5.04
CA ASP A 422 -9.59 28.41 -3.81
C ASP A 422 -8.39 28.02 -2.92
N GLY A 423 -7.18 28.19 -3.43
CA GLY A 423 -5.97 27.61 -2.87
C GLY A 423 -4.73 28.47 -3.00
N ALA A 424 -3.57 27.88 -2.71
CA ALA A 424 -2.29 28.53 -2.84
C ALA A 424 -1.15 27.52 -3.09
N ILE A 425 -0.12 27.95 -3.82
CA ILE A 425 1.18 27.27 -3.88
C ILE A 425 2.08 27.86 -2.81
N ARG A 426 2.58 26.99 -1.92
CA ARG A 426 3.45 27.33 -0.81
C ARG A 426 4.92 27.18 -1.21
N GLY A 427 5.75 28.12 -0.80
CA GLY A 427 7.19 28.18 -1.10
C GLY A 427 7.55 28.88 -2.41
N ILE A 428 6.58 29.40 -3.17
CA ILE A 428 6.82 30.10 -4.43
C ILE A 428 5.94 31.35 -4.45
N ASN A 429 6.54 32.54 -4.62
CA ASN A 429 5.81 33.77 -4.93
C ASN A 429 6.06 34.15 -6.40
N VAL A 430 5.16 33.72 -7.29
CA VAL A 430 5.30 33.93 -8.75
C VAL A 430 5.29 35.42 -9.09
N ALA A 431 4.51 36.24 -8.38
CA ALA A 431 4.48 37.68 -8.63
C ALA A 431 5.79 38.37 -8.26
N GLN A 432 6.43 37.96 -7.15
CA GLN A 432 7.77 38.42 -6.78
C GLN A 432 8.82 37.89 -7.75
N MET A 433 8.70 36.65 -8.21
CA MET A 433 9.59 36.06 -9.21
C MET A 433 9.54 36.88 -10.51
N ILE A 434 8.36 37.17 -11.07
CA ILE A 434 8.27 37.96 -12.30
C ILE A 434 8.82 39.39 -12.10
N ARG A 435 8.60 40.00 -10.93
CA ARG A 435 9.18 41.31 -10.58
C ARG A 435 10.70 41.28 -10.45
N SER A 436 11.31 40.18 -9.96
CA SER A 436 12.76 40.05 -9.91
C SER A 436 13.37 39.86 -11.30
N LEU A 437 12.64 39.22 -12.23
CA LEU A 437 13.05 39.11 -13.65
C LEU A 437 13.17 40.45 -14.36
N THR A 438 12.34 41.43 -14.00
CA THR A 438 12.37 42.76 -14.63
C THR A 438 13.41 43.69 -14.00
N THR A 439 14.00 43.33 -12.85
CA THR A 439 14.84 44.25 -12.05
C THR A 439 16.27 43.76 -11.79
N SER A 440 16.58 42.46 -11.91
CA SER A 440 17.88 41.90 -11.48
C SER A 440 18.50 40.95 -12.50
N LYS A 441 19.84 40.97 -12.64
CA LYS A 441 20.61 40.11 -13.56
C LYS A 441 20.47 38.62 -13.22
N LEU A 442 20.61 37.82 -14.30
CA LEU A 442 20.46 36.38 -14.54
C LEU A 442 21.15 35.39 -13.55
N SER A 443 21.07 35.58 -12.23
CA SER A 443 21.55 34.60 -11.24
C SER A 443 20.42 33.65 -10.81
N GLY A 444 20.69 32.35 -10.79
CA GLY A 444 19.69 31.27 -10.67
C GLY A 444 18.67 31.41 -9.54
N TRP A 445 17.41 31.08 -9.85
CA TRP A 445 16.18 31.37 -9.09
C TRP A 445 15.98 30.61 -7.77
N GLN A 446 17.05 30.05 -7.20
CA GLN A 446 17.00 29.30 -5.94
C GLN A 446 18.00 29.76 -4.88
N ASN A 447 18.90 30.69 -5.21
CA ASN A 447 19.85 31.26 -4.26
C ASN A 447 19.29 32.50 -3.55
N SER A 448 18.25 32.31 -2.76
CA SER A 448 17.88 33.20 -1.66
C SER A 448 18.01 32.50 -0.30
N GLN A 449 18.89 31.48 -0.21
CA GLN A 449 19.16 30.77 1.05
C GLN A 449 19.90 31.62 2.10
N GLN A 450 20.36 32.82 1.75
CA GLN A 450 21.09 33.69 2.69
C GLN A 450 20.21 34.76 3.36
N ASP A 451 18.99 35.00 2.84
CA ASP A 451 17.94 35.83 3.48
C ASP A 451 16.80 34.99 4.09
N SER A 452 16.87 33.66 3.99
CA SER A 452 15.78 32.72 4.32
C SER A 452 15.66 32.34 5.80
N GLN A 453 16.28 33.06 6.74
CA GLN A 453 16.07 32.81 8.18
C GLN A 453 14.92 33.64 8.78
N GLN A 454 14.44 34.69 8.10
CA GLN A 454 13.39 35.55 8.64
C GLN A 454 12.07 35.52 7.86
N ASN A 455 12.06 35.06 6.60
CA ASN A 455 10.91 35.25 5.68
C ASN A 455 10.32 33.98 5.04
N SER A 456 10.61 32.79 5.59
CA SER A 456 10.09 31.51 5.10
C SER A 456 8.55 31.39 5.13
N GLN A 457 7.86 32.29 5.82
CA GLN A 457 6.39 32.34 5.92
C GLN A 457 5.70 33.14 4.80
N GLU A 458 6.42 33.90 3.96
CA GLU A 458 5.78 34.84 3.00
C GLU A 458 5.85 34.44 1.51
N GLN A 459 6.51 33.34 1.17
CA GLN A 459 6.60 32.88 -0.22
C GLN A 459 5.38 32.02 -0.58
N SER A 460 4.28 32.64 -0.96
CA SER A 460 3.06 31.96 -1.42
C SER A 460 2.50 32.60 -2.70
N THR A 461 1.84 31.81 -3.54
CA THR A 461 1.11 32.27 -4.72
C THR A 461 -0.35 31.85 -4.59
N ASP A 462 -1.25 32.82 -4.46
CA ASP A 462 -2.68 32.56 -4.38
C ASP A 462 -3.24 32.10 -5.73
N LEU A 463 -4.15 31.13 -5.65
CA LEU A 463 -4.76 30.44 -6.77
C LEU A 463 -6.28 30.47 -6.67
N SER A 464 -6.93 30.91 -7.73
CA SER A 464 -8.36 30.64 -7.95
C SER A 464 -8.57 29.23 -8.50
N GLN A 465 -7.71 28.79 -9.44
CA GLN A 465 -7.78 27.46 -10.05
C GLN A 465 -6.39 26.97 -10.49
N LEU A 466 -6.13 25.67 -10.34
CA LEU A 466 -5.03 24.95 -10.99
C LEU A 466 -5.58 23.63 -11.54
N SER A 467 -5.55 23.44 -12.85
CA SER A 467 -6.10 22.24 -13.50
C SER A 467 -5.16 21.63 -14.53
N ALA A 468 -5.18 20.31 -14.66
CA ALA A 468 -4.47 19.58 -15.72
C ALA A 468 -5.11 18.21 -15.96
N SER A 469 -5.09 17.78 -17.22
CA SER A 469 -5.45 16.41 -17.64
C SER A 469 -4.20 15.68 -18.10
N PHE A 470 -4.03 14.45 -17.64
CA PHE A 470 -2.89 13.59 -17.96
C PHE A 470 -3.36 12.35 -18.70
N ARG A 471 -2.68 12.04 -19.81
CA ARG A 471 -2.67 10.71 -20.41
C ARG A 471 -1.42 9.98 -19.95
N ILE A 472 -1.58 8.78 -19.42
CA ILE A 472 -0.49 7.98 -18.86
C ILE A 472 -0.32 6.76 -19.74
N ASP A 473 0.91 6.54 -20.22
CA ASP A 473 1.31 5.35 -20.95
C ASP A 473 2.69 4.89 -20.45
N LYS A 474 2.80 3.63 -20.04
CA LYS A 474 4.05 3.02 -19.54
C LYS A 474 4.78 3.91 -18.53
N GLY A 475 4.05 4.37 -17.52
CA GLY A 475 4.60 5.20 -16.43
C GLY A 475 4.93 6.64 -16.84
N GLN A 476 4.72 7.05 -18.08
CA GLN A 476 4.90 8.42 -18.55
C GLN A 476 3.54 9.13 -18.61
N ALA A 477 3.31 10.08 -17.71
CA ALA A 477 2.16 10.98 -17.75
C ALA A 477 2.48 12.20 -18.62
N VAL A 478 1.58 12.57 -19.53
CA VAL A 478 1.71 13.73 -20.43
C VAL A 478 0.47 14.60 -20.30
N THR A 479 0.67 15.91 -20.16
CA THR A 479 -0.39 16.92 -20.15
C THR A 479 -0.12 18.00 -21.19
N THR A 480 -1.18 18.46 -21.84
CA THR A 480 -1.15 19.55 -22.84
C THR A 480 -2.03 20.73 -22.46
N ASP A 481 -2.72 20.65 -21.32
CA ASP A 481 -3.78 21.55 -20.88
C ASP A 481 -3.54 22.04 -19.44
N PHE A 482 -2.27 22.10 -19.01
CA PHE A 482 -1.93 22.68 -17.73
C PHE A 482 -2.36 24.15 -17.70
N ASN A 483 -3.18 24.50 -16.71
CA ASN A 483 -3.73 25.83 -16.55
C ASN A 483 -3.74 26.23 -15.08
N LEU A 484 -3.27 27.43 -14.80
CA LEU A 484 -3.26 28.02 -13.47
C LEU A 484 -3.78 29.45 -13.57
N VAL A 485 -4.76 29.76 -12.74
CA VAL A 485 -5.41 31.07 -12.67
C VAL A 485 -5.29 31.58 -11.24
N GLY A 486 -4.56 32.67 -11.05
CA GLY A 486 -4.50 33.43 -9.80
C GLY A 486 -4.99 34.87 -9.99
N PRO A 487 -5.13 35.64 -8.91
CA PRO A 487 -5.60 37.03 -8.97
C PRO A 487 -4.71 37.94 -9.84
N LEU A 488 -3.40 37.71 -9.78
CA LEU A 488 -2.39 38.54 -10.46
C LEU A 488 -1.71 37.83 -11.64
N VAL A 489 -1.90 36.53 -11.80
CA VAL A 489 -1.15 35.70 -12.76
C VAL A 489 -2.02 34.67 -13.43
N ARG A 490 -1.79 34.42 -14.72
CA ARG A 490 -2.31 33.28 -15.47
C ARG A 490 -1.15 32.51 -16.08
N ILE A 491 -1.18 31.19 -16.01
CA ILE A 491 -0.12 30.34 -16.54
C ILE A 491 -0.77 29.21 -17.34
N THR A 492 -0.30 29.02 -18.57
CA THR A 492 -0.67 27.88 -19.42
C THR A 492 0.57 27.08 -19.76
N GLY A 493 0.48 25.78 -19.94
CA GLY A 493 1.65 24.99 -20.27
C GLY A 493 1.39 23.57 -20.71
N THR A 494 2.49 22.90 -21.03
CA THR A 494 2.52 21.48 -21.36
C THR A 494 3.62 20.83 -20.53
N GLY A 495 3.52 19.53 -20.31
CA GLY A 495 4.53 18.86 -19.51
C GLY A 495 4.38 17.36 -19.45
N THR A 496 5.38 16.76 -18.83
CA THR A 496 5.50 15.33 -18.63
C THR A 496 5.92 15.02 -17.21
N ILE A 497 5.46 13.88 -16.69
CA ILE A 497 5.87 13.32 -15.41
C ILE A 497 6.22 11.85 -15.64
N ALA A 498 7.44 11.46 -15.29
CA ALA A 498 7.87 10.07 -15.25
C ALA A 498 7.59 9.50 -13.85
N LEU A 499 6.57 8.65 -13.75
CA LEU A 499 6.06 8.15 -12.47
C LEU A 499 7.04 7.22 -11.77
N ASP A 500 7.85 6.47 -12.53
CA ASP A 500 8.86 5.53 -12.04
C ASP A 500 10.09 6.22 -11.42
N THR A 501 10.46 7.39 -11.93
CA THR A 501 11.63 8.16 -11.46
C THR A 501 11.24 9.36 -10.61
N LYS A 502 9.95 9.66 -10.49
CA LYS A 502 9.42 10.87 -9.83
C LYS A 502 9.89 12.19 -10.44
N MET A 503 10.31 12.14 -11.71
CA MET A 503 10.82 13.30 -12.44
C MET A 503 9.70 14.00 -13.19
N MET A 504 9.76 15.32 -13.24
CA MET A 504 8.84 16.15 -14.00
C MET A 504 9.61 17.08 -14.95
N GLY A 505 8.94 17.46 -16.03
CA GLY A 505 9.41 18.43 -17.00
C GLY A 505 8.22 19.18 -17.59
N PHE A 506 8.08 20.45 -17.25
CA PHE A 506 7.00 21.32 -17.74
C PHE A 506 7.58 22.55 -18.41
N ARG A 507 6.91 22.99 -19.47
CA ARG A 507 7.12 24.27 -20.14
C ARG A 507 5.86 25.10 -19.93
N VAL A 508 5.99 26.21 -19.24
CA VAL A 508 4.85 27.06 -18.85
C VAL A 508 5.05 28.51 -19.28
N GLU A 509 3.95 29.20 -19.56
CA GLU A 509 3.95 30.58 -20.03
C GLU A 509 3.17 31.47 -19.05
N PRO A 510 3.86 32.16 -18.13
CA PRO A 510 3.22 33.09 -17.21
C PRO A 510 2.84 34.42 -17.88
N LYS A 511 1.65 34.92 -17.54
CA LYS A 511 1.10 36.23 -17.93
C LYS A 511 0.62 36.95 -16.68
N LEU A 512 0.98 38.22 -16.51
CA LEU A 512 0.45 39.02 -15.39
C LEU A 512 -0.87 39.66 -15.79
N VAL A 513 -1.83 39.63 -14.88
CA VAL A 513 -3.09 40.36 -15.02
C VAL A 513 -2.89 41.72 -14.35
N MET A 514 -2.85 42.80 -15.13
CA MET A 514 -2.87 44.15 -14.56
C MET A 514 -4.31 44.54 -14.29
N THR A 515 -4.72 44.49 -13.02
CA THR A 515 -5.98 45.10 -12.60
C THR A 515 -5.75 46.60 -12.44
N THR A 516 -6.24 47.39 -13.38
CA THR A 516 -6.39 48.83 -13.16
C THR A 516 -7.58 49.00 -12.22
N GLU A 517 -7.33 49.31 -10.95
CA GLU A 517 -8.39 49.70 -10.03
C GLU A 517 -9.06 50.97 -10.55
N GLY A 518 -10.34 50.85 -10.95
CA GLY A 518 -11.17 51.97 -11.38
C GLY A 518 -11.68 51.83 -12.81
N GLN A 519 -12.99 51.61 -12.93
CA GLN A 519 -13.80 51.61 -14.16
C GLN A 519 -13.71 50.36 -15.06
N GLY A 520 -14.40 49.30 -14.64
CA GLY A 520 -15.42 48.62 -15.47
C GLY A 520 -15.05 48.05 -16.85
N ARG A 521 -13.76 47.90 -17.20
CA ARG A 521 -13.33 47.21 -18.43
C ARG A 521 -12.54 45.97 -18.08
N THR A 522 -12.93 44.85 -18.68
CA THR A 522 -12.15 43.61 -18.75
C THR A 522 -10.84 43.89 -19.49
N SER A 523 -9.77 44.22 -18.76
CA SER A 523 -8.43 44.30 -19.34
C SER A 523 -7.94 42.89 -19.67
N GLU A 524 -7.54 42.66 -20.92
CA GLU A 524 -6.84 41.43 -21.30
C GLU A 524 -5.49 41.37 -20.56
N PRO A 525 -5.06 40.20 -20.06
CA PRO A 525 -3.77 40.07 -19.38
C PRO A 525 -2.62 40.49 -20.28
N VAL A 526 -1.76 41.39 -19.82
CA VAL A 526 -0.54 41.78 -20.52
C VAL A 526 0.52 40.71 -20.24
N GLY A 527 0.84 39.91 -21.26
CA GLY A 527 1.77 38.79 -21.14
C GLY A 527 3.22 39.24 -21.02
N PHE A 528 3.83 39.07 -19.84
CA PHE A 528 5.28 39.25 -19.66
C PHE A 528 6.10 38.06 -20.21
N GLY A 529 5.43 37.00 -20.69
CA GLY A 529 5.75 36.30 -21.94
C GLY A 529 7.02 35.44 -22.02
N ILE A 530 7.86 35.42 -20.99
CA ILE A 530 9.05 34.57 -20.89
C ILE A 530 8.59 33.14 -20.54
N PRO A 531 8.76 32.15 -21.46
CA PRO A 531 8.49 30.77 -21.11
C PRO A 531 9.44 30.31 -20.01
N VAL A 532 8.90 29.53 -19.08
CA VAL A 532 9.61 29.01 -17.92
C VAL A 532 9.63 27.50 -18.01
N MET A 533 10.78 26.90 -17.76
CA MET A 533 10.93 25.46 -17.63
C MET A 533 10.92 25.10 -16.14
N ILE A 534 10.17 24.05 -15.81
CA ILE A 534 10.12 23.44 -14.49
C ILE A 534 10.60 22.00 -14.66
N SER A 535 11.74 21.63 -14.08
CA SER A 535 12.26 20.26 -14.18
C SER A 535 12.90 19.76 -12.90
N GLY A 536 13.01 18.45 -12.74
CA GLY A 536 13.64 17.82 -11.57
C GLY A 536 12.68 16.83 -10.90
N SER A 537 13.00 16.43 -9.67
CA SER A 537 12.08 15.62 -8.85
C SER A 537 10.83 16.44 -8.53
N TRP A 538 9.65 15.84 -8.55
CA TRP A 538 8.42 16.55 -8.17
C TRP A 538 8.40 17.03 -6.71
N SER A 539 9.26 16.47 -5.85
CA SER A 539 9.42 16.94 -4.46
C SER A 539 10.30 18.19 -4.36
N GLN A 540 11.15 18.41 -5.35
CA GLN A 540 12.09 19.54 -5.40
C GLN A 540 12.29 20.01 -6.84
N PRO A 541 11.25 20.58 -7.47
CA PRO A 541 11.35 21.07 -8.83
C PRO A 541 12.27 22.29 -8.89
N GLN A 542 13.05 22.38 -9.96
CA GLN A 542 13.87 23.54 -10.31
C GLN A 542 13.17 24.35 -11.39
N ILE A 543 13.19 25.67 -11.25
CA ILE A 543 12.50 26.60 -12.14
C ILE A 543 13.57 27.49 -12.79
N TYR A 544 13.56 27.60 -14.12
CA TYR A 544 14.52 28.41 -14.89
C TYR A 544 13.88 28.99 -16.16
N PRO A 545 14.40 30.09 -16.72
CA PRO A 545 13.84 30.65 -17.94
C PRO A 545 14.20 29.74 -19.12
N ASP A 546 13.30 29.61 -20.08
CA ASP A 546 13.57 28.87 -21.32
C ASP A 546 14.48 29.69 -22.23
N MET A 547 15.78 29.67 -21.94
CA MET A 547 16.80 30.36 -22.73
C MET A 547 16.93 29.74 -24.13
N ALA A 548 16.69 28.43 -24.27
CA ALA A 548 16.79 27.72 -25.54
C ALA A 548 15.70 28.16 -26.51
N GLY A 549 14.44 28.18 -26.07
CA GLY A 549 13.34 28.65 -26.92
C GLY A 549 13.39 30.15 -27.25
N MET A 550 14.06 30.98 -26.44
CA MET A 550 14.34 32.38 -26.79
C MET A 550 15.41 32.50 -27.88
N MET A 551 16.40 31.61 -27.88
CA MET A 551 17.48 31.58 -28.85
C MET A 551 17.03 30.99 -30.20
N ASP A 552 16.07 30.06 -30.18
CA ASP A 552 15.48 29.45 -31.38
C ASP A 552 14.58 30.43 -32.17
N ASN A 553 14.02 31.46 -31.50
CA ASN A 553 13.21 32.50 -32.15
C ASN A 553 13.51 33.90 -31.58
N PRO A 554 14.69 34.47 -31.91
CA PRO A 554 15.14 35.74 -31.36
C PRO A 554 14.24 36.91 -31.78
N ASP A 555 13.62 36.84 -32.96
CA ASP A 555 12.70 37.87 -33.45
C ASP A 555 11.40 37.92 -32.63
N ALA A 556 10.83 36.77 -32.25
CA ALA A 556 9.65 36.71 -31.39
C ALA A 556 9.96 37.17 -29.95
N ALA A 557 11.14 36.84 -29.43
CA ALA A 557 11.61 37.33 -28.14
C ALA A 557 11.80 38.86 -28.15
N TYR A 558 12.39 39.40 -29.23
CA TYR A 558 12.58 40.84 -29.41
C TYR A 558 11.25 41.58 -29.63
N ALA A 559 10.31 40.98 -30.36
CA ALA A 559 8.96 41.52 -30.53
C ALA A 559 8.22 41.62 -29.18
N LYS A 560 8.30 40.58 -28.34
CA LYS A 560 7.74 40.58 -26.98
C LYS A 560 8.41 41.63 -26.08
N LEU A 561 9.74 41.80 -26.17
CA LEU A 561 10.46 42.86 -25.45
C LEU A 561 10.08 44.27 -25.93
N ARG A 562 9.86 44.45 -27.24
CA ARG A 562 9.40 45.73 -27.81
C ARG A 562 7.97 46.05 -27.37
N GLU A 563 7.11 45.05 -27.28
CA GLU A 563 5.75 45.17 -26.75
C GLU A 563 5.74 45.49 -25.25
N MET A 564 6.65 44.88 -24.47
CA MET A 564 6.92 45.23 -23.07
C MET A 564 7.35 46.69 -22.92
N GLY A 565 8.19 47.19 -23.83
CA GLY A 565 8.57 48.60 -23.88
C GLY A 565 7.38 49.53 -24.16
N LYS A 566 6.45 49.14 -25.05
CA LYS A 566 5.28 49.96 -25.35
C LYS A 566 4.28 50.07 -24.19
N GLY A 567 4.10 49.00 -23.41
CA GLY A 567 3.21 48.99 -22.24
C GLY A 567 3.71 49.84 -21.07
N LEU A 568 5.04 49.93 -20.89
CA LEU A 568 5.67 50.74 -19.84
C LEU A 568 5.95 52.19 -20.27
N PHE A 569 6.23 52.42 -21.56
CA PHE A 569 6.70 53.72 -22.07
C PHE A 569 5.72 54.43 -23.00
N GLY A 570 4.57 53.83 -23.31
CA GLY A 570 3.63 54.34 -24.31
C GLY A 570 4.17 54.18 -25.75
N PRO A 571 3.32 54.37 -26.78
CA PRO A 571 3.72 54.18 -28.18
C PRO A 571 4.89 55.07 -28.63
N ASP A 572 5.12 56.21 -27.95
CA ASP A 572 6.15 57.21 -28.30
C ASP A 572 7.14 57.54 -27.16
N GLY A 573 7.22 56.74 -26.09
CA GLY A 573 8.11 57.03 -24.95
C GLY A 573 7.62 58.10 -23.96
N ALA A 574 6.40 58.63 -24.17
CA ALA A 574 5.82 59.73 -23.38
C ALA A 574 5.46 59.37 -21.92
N GLY A 575 5.42 58.08 -21.55
CA GLY A 575 5.01 57.64 -20.21
C GLY A 575 5.94 58.11 -19.08
N LEU A 576 7.23 58.23 -19.35
CA LEU A 576 8.22 58.73 -18.38
C LEU A 576 8.12 60.24 -18.15
N GLY A 577 7.72 61.01 -19.18
CA GLY A 577 7.54 62.46 -19.08
C GLY A 577 6.41 62.83 -18.09
N ASN A 578 5.32 62.06 -18.09
CA ASN A 578 4.20 62.29 -17.17
C ASN A 578 4.50 61.83 -15.74
N MET A 579 5.26 60.74 -15.55
CA MET A 579 5.72 60.33 -14.20
C MET A 579 6.72 61.32 -13.61
N LEU A 580 7.65 61.84 -14.40
CA LEU A 580 8.64 62.81 -13.93
C LEU A 580 8.04 64.21 -13.73
N SER A 581 7.04 64.59 -14.53
CA SER A 581 6.26 65.81 -14.32
C SER A 581 5.42 65.74 -13.02
N ASN A 582 4.84 64.59 -12.69
CA ASN A 582 4.11 64.40 -11.44
C ASN A 582 5.03 64.35 -10.20
N LEU A 583 6.27 63.87 -10.36
CA LEU A 583 7.27 63.90 -9.28
C LEU A 583 7.85 65.31 -9.09
N GLY A 584 8.00 66.08 -10.17
CA GLY A 584 8.43 67.48 -10.14
C GLY A 584 7.40 68.45 -9.56
N SER A 585 6.10 68.15 -9.71
CA SER A 585 5.01 68.99 -9.14
C SER A 585 4.81 68.81 -7.63
N ASN A 586 5.41 67.79 -7.00
CA ASN A 586 5.21 67.51 -5.57
C ASN A 586 6.29 68.09 -4.64
N PHE A 587 7.26 68.84 -5.19
CA PHE A 587 8.30 69.54 -4.42
C PHE A 587 8.15 71.08 -4.41
N GLY A 588 7.03 71.60 -4.91
CA GLY A 588 6.80 73.03 -5.10
C GLY A 588 5.72 73.64 -4.21
N GLN A 589 5.75 73.45 -2.89
CA GLN A 589 5.05 74.36 -1.96
C GLN A 589 5.57 74.26 -0.52
N GLY A 590 6.31 75.28 -0.09
CA GLY A 590 6.76 75.49 1.29
C GLY A 590 7.52 76.81 1.41
N GLY A 591 6.94 77.80 2.08
CA GLY A 591 7.31 79.22 2.04
C GLY A 591 8.63 79.62 2.74
N ALA A 592 9.03 80.87 2.43
CA ALA A 592 10.16 81.65 2.99
C ALA A 592 10.01 81.90 4.51
N ALA A 593 11.04 82.25 5.32
CA ALA A 593 12.18 83.17 5.14
C ALA A 593 13.25 82.95 6.28
N PRO A 594 14.21 83.87 6.56
CA PRO A 594 15.47 84.08 5.84
C PRO A 594 16.74 83.96 6.73
N GLY A 595 17.92 83.82 6.11
CA GLY A 595 19.18 84.32 6.67
C GLY A 595 20.40 83.40 6.58
N GLY A 596 21.47 83.87 5.94
CA GLY A 596 22.85 83.52 6.31
C GLY A 596 23.70 82.72 5.31
N GLY A 597 24.29 83.41 4.34
CA GLY A 597 25.73 83.35 4.05
C GLY A 597 26.41 82.04 3.59
N ASN A 598 26.91 82.11 2.36
CA ASN A 598 28.18 81.59 1.83
C ASN A 598 28.30 80.20 1.16
N ALA A 599 28.94 80.29 -0.01
CA ALA A 599 29.77 79.33 -0.74
C ALA A 599 29.09 78.20 -1.56
N LEU A 600 29.02 78.45 -2.87
CA LEU A 600 28.98 77.41 -3.91
C LEU A 600 30.35 76.68 -3.96
N PRO A 601 30.36 75.37 -4.25
CA PRO A 601 31.29 74.90 -5.26
C PRO A 601 30.62 74.05 -6.35
N GLN A 602 31.19 74.20 -7.55
CA GLN A 602 30.86 73.57 -8.81
C GLN A 602 31.01 72.04 -8.76
N MET A 603 30.18 71.36 -9.56
CA MET A 603 30.36 69.96 -9.93
C MET A 603 31.62 69.82 -10.79
N GLN A 604 32.58 69.02 -10.32
CA GLN A 604 33.74 68.56 -11.07
C GLN A 604 33.53 67.07 -11.42
N LEU A 605 33.57 66.72 -12.72
CA LEU A 605 33.64 65.34 -13.16
C LEU A 605 34.95 64.70 -12.67
N PRO A 606 34.96 63.45 -12.16
CA PRO A 606 36.20 62.73 -11.94
C PRO A 606 36.77 62.25 -13.28
N GLY A 607 38.03 62.58 -13.53
CA GLY A 607 38.82 62.07 -14.65
C GLY A 607 39.18 60.58 -14.52
N PRO A 608 39.85 60.02 -15.54
CA PRO A 608 39.94 58.59 -15.80
C PRO A 608 41.00 57.83 -14.97
N ASP A 609 41.07 58.05 -13.66
CA ASP A 609 41.98 57.34 -12.75
C ASP A 609 41.26 56.85 -11.48
N SER A 610 40.31 55.92 -11.66
CA SER A 610 39.69 55.21 -10.54
C SER A 610 40.32 53.82 -10.33
N PRO A 611 40.62 53.42 -9.07
CA PRO A 611 41.42 52.24 -8.71
C PRO A 611 40.80 50.88 -9.07
N LEU A 612 39.59 50.86 -9.64
CA LEU A 612 38.95 49.67 -10.22
C LEU A 612 39.54 49.29 -11.59
N GLY A 613 40.09 50.25 -12.35
CA GLY A 613 40.74 49.97 -13.63
C GLY A 613 42.08 49.26 -13.49
N GLN A 614 42.83 49.54 -12.42
CA GLN A 614 44.14 48.94 -12.17
C GLN A 614 44.04 47.51 -11.60
N ALA A 615 42.93 47.17 -10.91
CA ALA A 615 42.71 45.83 -10.37
C ALA A 615 42.34 44.78 -11.45
N ILE A 616 41.72 45.20 -12.55
CA ILE A 616 41.35 44.31 -13.67
C ILE A 616 42.53 44.11 -14.63
N GLY A 617 43.42 45.11 -14.76
CA GLY A 617 44.62 45.03 -15.60
C GLY A 617 45.67 44.01 -15.11
N THR A 618 45.81 43.84 -13.79
CA THR A 618 46.82 42.93 -13.20
C THR A 618 46.38 41.47 -13.20
N MET A 619 45.08 41.17 -13.24
CA MET A 619 44.57 39.78 -13.23
C MET A 619 44.57 39.15 -14.64
N ILE A 620 44.44 39.95 -15.71
CA ILE A 620 44.47 39.45 -17.10
C ILE A 620 45.91 39.17 -17.56
N GLN A 621 46.91 39.83 -16.98
CA GLN A 621 48.31 39.65 -17.37
C GLN A 621 48.99 38.45 -16.67
N GLN A 622 48.37 37.88 -15.63
CA GLN A 622 48.92 36.73 -14.89
C GLN A 622 48.44 35.37 -15.43
N GLY A 623 47.48 35.35 -16.36
CA GLY A 623 46.90 34.12 -16.94
C GLY A 623 47.52 33.65 -18.26
N LEU A 624 48.47 34.39 -18.85
CA LEU A 624 48.88 34.18 -20.25
C LEU A 624 50.40 34.07 -20.50
N SER A 625 51.23 33.73 -19.50
CA SER A 625 52.67 33.49 -19.75
C SER A 625 53.30 32.40 -18.88
N GLY A 626 53.83 31.34 -19.51
CA GLY A 626 54.79 30.39 -18.94
C GLY A 626 54.39 28.91 -19.09
N ASN A 627 54.49 28.29 -20.27
CA ASN A 627 55.65 27.61 -20.90
C ASN A 627 55.95 26.17 -20.37
N PRO A 628 56.44 25.22 -21.21
CA PRO A 628 56.18 23.77 -21.11
C PRO A 628 57.38 22.89 -20.73
N GLY A 629 57.11 21.58 -20.60
CA GLY A 629 58.07 20.48 -20.36
C GLY A 629 57.93 19.94 -18.93
N THR A 630 57.80 18.65 -18.62
CA THR A 630 58.41 17.44 -19.21
C THR A 630 57.74 16.19 -18.61
N GLY A 631 57.48 15.18 -19.45
CA GLY A 631 57.60 13.74 -19.17
C GLY A 631 56.69 13.07 -18.11
N ILE A 632 55.94 12.04 -18.53
CA ILE A 632 56.16 10.63 -18.15
C ILE A 632 55.01 9.74 -18.69
N ARG A 633 55.40 8.83 -19.61
CA ARG A 633 54.92 7.46 -19.86
C ARG A 633 53.41 7.21 -20.04
N SER A 634 53.06 7.13 -21.32
CA SER A 634 51.99 6.30 -21.88
C SER A 634 52.05 4.85 -21.37
N ARG A 635 50.95 4.39 -20.76
CA ARG A 635 50.68 2.97 -20.53
C ARG A 635 49.36 2.66 -21.24
N SER A 636 49.49 1.98 -22.37
CA SER A 636 48.40 1.47 -23.21
C SER A 636 47.56 0.44 -22.45
N LEU A 637 46.24 0.63 -22.45
CA LEU A 637 45.27 -0.41 -22.11
C LEU A 637 44.98 -1.24 -23.38
N PRO A 638 45.04 -2.58 -23.32
CA PRO A 638 44.85 -3.44 -24.48
C PRO A 638 43.39 -3.52 -24.93
N GLY A 639 43.23 -3.61 -26.25
CA GLY A 639 41.94 -3.69 -26.94
C GLY A 639 41.10 -4.90 -26.52
N THR A 640 39.79 -4.66 -26.47
CA THR A 640 38.78 -5.71 -26.35
C THR A 640 38.79 -6.60 -27.60
N PRO A 641 38.85 -7.93 -27.45
CA PRO A 641 38.70 -8.84 -28.59
C PRO A 641 37.27 -8.77 -29.13
N THR A 642 37.16 -8.57 -30.44
CA THR A 642 35.93 -8.75 -31.20
C THR A 642 35.55 -10.23 -31.21
N THR A 643 34.47 -10.58 -30.54
CA THR A 643 33.82 -11.89 -30.67
C THR A 643 33.03 -11.93 -32.00
N PRO A 644 33.21 -12.96 -32.85
CA PRO A 644 32.39 -13.14 -34.04
C PRO A 644 30.93 -13.43 -33.65
N ALA A 645 29.99 -12.81 -34.37
CA ALA A 645 28.57 -13.12 -34.27
C ALA A 645 28.32 -14.62 -34.58
N PRO A 646 27.54 -15.35 -33.77
CA PRO A 646 27.15 -16.72 -34.10
C PRO A 646 26.25 -16.73 -35.34
N GLN A 647 26.64 -17.57 -36.31
CA GLN A 647 25.90 -17.86 -37.53
C GLN A 647 24.47 -18.32 -37.22
N ALA A 648 23.52 -17.80 -37.99
CA ALA A 648 22.13 -18.24 -37.97
C ALA A 648 22.03 -19.72 -38.38
N SER A 649 21.38 -20.52 -37.54
CA SER A 649 20.97 -21.88 -37.89
C SER A 649 19.96 -21.86 -39.05
N PRO A 650 20.05 -22.79 -40.02
CA PRO A 650 19.10 -22.87 -41.12
C PRO A 650 17.70 -23.29 -40.61
N PRO A 651 16.61 -22.79 -41.23
CA PRO A 651 15.26 -23.13 -40.81
C PRO A 651 14.92 -24.60 -41.11
N PRO A 652 14.15 -25.27 -40.24
CA PRO A 652 13.66 -26.63 -40.50
C PRO A 652 12.66 -26.65 -41.67
N PRO A 653 12.54 -27.78 -42.40
CA PRO A 653 11.71 -27.88 -43.60
C PRO A 653 10.22 -27.69 -43.33
N GLN A 654 9.55 -27.05 -44.29
CA GLN A 654 8.14 -26.68 -44.30
C GLN A 654 7.23 -27.91 -44.30
N ASN A 655 6.28 -27.96 -43.34
CA ASN A 655 5.13 -28.86 -43.40
C ASN A 655 4.05 -28.27 -44.32
N PRO A 656 3.32 -29.11 -45.07
CA PRO A 656 2.30 -28.66 -46.03
C PRO A 656 1.09 -27.99 -45.34
N PRO A 657 0.37 -27.10 -46.05
CA PRO A 657 -0.68 -26.27 -45.46
C PRO A 657 -1.89 -27.09 -45.02
N VAL A 658 -2.24 -26.98 -43.74
CA VAL A 658 -3.52 -27.46 -43.20
C VAL A 658 -4.57 -26.39 -43.49
N ALA A 659 -5.62 -26.79 -44.19
CA ALA A 659 -6.74 -25.94 -44.56
C ALA A 659 -7.41 -25.29 -43.34
N GLN A 660 -7.63 -23.98 -43.42
CA GLN A 660 -8.49 -23.23 -42.51
C GLN A 660 -9.91 -23.79 -42.60
N GLN A 661 -10.32 -24.51 -41.56
CA GLN A 661 -11.70 -24.91 -41.37
C GLN A 661 -12.37 -23.80 -40.55
N ASP A 662 -12.88 -22.80 -41.29
CA ASP A 662 -13.78 -21.77 -40.76
C ASP A 662 -14.98 -22.45 -40.10
N SER A 663 -14.98 -22.52 -38.77
CA SER A 663 -16.14 -22.95 -38.02
C SER A 663 -17.19 -21.83 -38.06
N GLN A 664 -18.07 -21.91 -39.06
CA GLN A 664 -19.29 -21.13 -39.24
C GLN A 664 -20.28 -21.02 -38.05
N PRO A 665 -20.26 -21.85 -36.98
CA PRO A 665 -21.24 -21.70 -35.89
C PRO A 665 -21.12 -20.38 -35.11
N MET A 666 -19.95 -19.75 -35.07
CA MET A 666 -19.73 -18.55 -34.24
C MET A 666 -20.28 -17.26 -34.89
N ASN A 667 -20.32 -17.19 -36.23
CA ASN A 667 -20.82 -16.03 -36.95
C ASN A 667 -22.35 -15.97 -37.01
N ASP A 668 -23.04 -17.12 -36.94
CA ASP A 668 -24.50 -17.18 -36.87
C ASP A 668 -25.03 -16.81 -35.48
N VAL A 669 -24.27 -17.10 -34.41
CA VAL A 669 -24.61 -16.67 -33.04
C VAL A 669 -24.46 -15.15 -32.88
N MET A 670 -23.45 -14.55 -33.51
CA MET A 670 -23.24 -13.10 -33.49
C MET A 670 -24.31 -12.32 -34.29
N ARG A 671 -24.92 -12.92 -35.32
CA ARG A 671 -26.01 -12.30 -36.08
C ARG A 671 -27.38 -12.35 -35.38
N GLN A 672 -27.60 -13.27 -34.45
CA GLN A 672 -28.84 -13.32 -33.66
C GLN A 672 -28.83 -12.41 -32.42
N LEU A 673 -27.66 -11.99 -31.94
CA LEU A 673 -27.53 -11.15 -30.74
C LEU A 673 -27.65 -9.64 -30.99
N PHE A 674 -27.54 -9.18 -32.25
CA PHE A 674 -27.53 -7.74 -32.58
C PHE A 674 -28.68 -7.29 -33.48
N ASN A 675 -29.76 -8.05 -33.57
CA ASN A 675 -30.96 -7.62 -34.28
C ASN A 675 -32.21 -7.79 -33.42
N ARG A 676 -32.35 -6.90 -32.43
CA ARG A 676 -33.62 -6.37 -31.90
C ARG A 676 -33.40 -5.11 -31.08
#